data_AF-A0AAW2MII6-F1
#
_entry.id   AF-A0AAW2MII6-F1
#
_cell.length_a   1.000
_cell.length_b   1.000
_cell.length_c   1.000
_cell.angle_alpha   90.00
_cell.angle_beta   90.00
_cell.angle_gamma   90.00
#
_symmetry.space_group_name_H-M   'P 1'
#
loop_
_entity.id
_entity.type
_entity.pdbx_description
1 polymer ?
#
loop_
_entity_poly.entity_id
_entity_poly.type
_entity_poly.pdbx_seq_one_letter_code
_entity_poly.pdbx_strand_id
1 'polypeptide(L)'
;MGDRPQGGFSLASTHHSMLRSVLESGSSAEESLVYSYDRSFNGFAAKLTKQEAASISEMEGVVSVIPNRMLKLHTTRSWTSWGSATANLEPARKEKSFLDSLTLESGQSILALMTLVLALHRLNGRANAKPKISPATSIKLIGARYYNSDNDYDDADIHSPRDTEGHGTHTSSTAAGVELPGTSFLGLAEGVARGGVPNARIAVYKVCWDSGCGLADILKAFDDAIGDGVDVISVSLGSDWPSDYFDDPIAIGSFHAMKNGILTSNSAGNSGPEPVTVSNFAPWTMTVAASTIDRKFVANLALGNGQILTDGSAILLANGIGIVMMDPTVINPNYAFSYPLPATLISPDDGRKVMEYIRSTKYPMATILMGETWKDAMAPTVVSFSSRGPSPVSPDILKPDIAAPGVDILAGWSPLAPPSIYYRDSRSLYFNVISGTSMACPHASATAAYVKAAHPDWSPAAIKSAIMTTAYIMDPRRHNDLEFAYGSGHINPAAALDPGLVFDVSATDYINFLCKQGYNTTTLRLVTGDNSTCTNTTLGRAWDLNYPSLSLYVEDGQQIMGTFTRTVTNVAVGETQSFTVKVTGPAISQQPITSGAITWRDGTHAVRSPLVVYNYIPGAPYTLYSEDSTSMPEKKRVLNGLYKDHRSGIIRHS
;
A
#
# COMPACT_ATOMS: atom_id res chain seq x y z
N MET A 1 21.72 2.29 -3.13
CA MET A 1 21.93 0.96 -2.52
C MET A 1 21.91 -0.06 -3.63
N GLY A 2 22.89 -0.96 -3.76
CA GLY A 2 23.03 -1.86 -4.92
C GLY A 2 23.00 -3.34 -4.55
N ASP A 3 23.04 -4.27 -5.50
CA ASP A 3 23.26 -5.71 -5.18
C ASP A 3 24.57 -5.94 -4.39
N ARG A 4 24.55 -7.06 -3.68
CA ARG A 4 25.67 -7.60 -2.93
C ARG A 4 26.83 -8.01 -3.87
N PRO A 5 28.06 -7.47 -3.69
CA PRO A 5 29.23 -7.87 -4.46
C PRO A 5 29.55 -9.36 -4.32
N GLN A 6 29.89 -10.00 -5.44
CA GLN A 6 30.37 -11.39 -5.48
C GLN A 6 31.87 -11.41 -5.08
N GLY A 7 32.19 -11.62 -3.81
CA GLY A 7 33.57 -11.71 -3.31
C GLY A 7 33.66 -11.90 -1.79
N GLY A 8 34.77 -12.47 -1.30
CA GLY A 8 34.99 -12.83 0.11
C GLY A 8 35.33 -11.67 1.07
N PHE A 9 35.06 -10.43 0.69
CA PHE A 9 35.31 -9.25 1.52
C PHE A 9 34.11 -8.97 2.44
N SER A 10 34.37 -8.52 3.66
CA SER A 10 33.30 -8.09 4.58
C SER A 10 32.76 -6.73 4.14
N LEU A 11 31.51 -6.69 3.64
CA LEU A 11 30.84 -5.44 3.26
C LEU A 11 30.81 -4.42 4.40
N ALA A 12 30.58 -4.88 5.63
CA ALA A 12 30.62 -4.03 6.81
C ALA A 12 31.99 -3.34 6.98
N SER A 13 33.09 -4.02 6.66
CA SER A 13 34.43 -3.41 6.71
C SER A 13 34.64 -2.34 5.64
N THR A 14 34.06 -2.52 4.45
CA THR A 14 34.05 -1.50 3.39
C THR A 14 33.24 -0.28 3.80
N HIS A 15 32.04 -0.47 4.36
CA HIS A 15 31.22 0.62 4.89
C HIS A 15 31.93 1.43 5.98
N HIS A 16 32.59 0.74 6.93
CA HIS A 16 33.42 1.40 7.94
C HIS A 16 34.59 2.18 7.33
N SER A 17 35.25 1.64 6.29
CA SER A 17 36.34 2.35 5.61
C SER A 17 35.85 3.62 4.92
N MET A 18 34.68 3.59 4.29
CA MET A 18 34.08 4.78 3.67
C MET A 18 33.77 5.84 4.71
N LEU A 19 33.13 5.46 5.83
CA LEU A 19 32.84 6.37 6.94
C LEU A 19 34.10 6.99 7.56
N ARG A 20 35.15 6.20 7.78
CA ARG A 20 36.44 6.70 8.29
C ARG A 20 37.10 7.74 7.39
N SER A 21 36.81 7.73 6.09
CA SER A 21 37.40 8.69 5.16
C SER A 21 36.73 10.07 5.18
N VAL A 22 35.55 10.19 5.80
CA VAL A 22 34.81 11.46 5.94
C VAL A 22 34.80 11.97 7.37
N LEU A 23 34.83 11.05 8.35
CA LEU A 23 34.77 11.40 9.76
C LEU A 23 36.16 11.70 10.31
N GLU A 24 36.27 12.77 11.11
CA GLU A 24 37.54 13.30 11.63
C GLU A 24 38.31 12.32 12.55
N SER A 25 37.65 11.25 13.05
CA SER A 25 38.29 10.21 13.86
C SER A 25 37.77 8.78 13.58
N GLY A 26 38.64 7.77 13.76
CA GLY A 26 38.33 6.37 13.48
C GLY A 26 37.30 5.72 14.43
N SER A 27 37.13 6.24 15.65
CA SER A 27 36.10 5.84 16.61
C SER A 27 34.72 6.42 16.26
N SER A 28 34.68 7.64 15.72
CA SER A 28 33.43 8.26 15.24
C SER A 28 32.78 7.45 14.10
N ALA A 29 33.56 6.77 13.27
CA ALA A 29 33.05 5.92 12.19
C ALA A 29 32.34 4.64 12.66
N GLU A 30 32.71 4.11 13.82
CA GLU A 30 32.01 2.96 14.42
C GLU A 30 30.73 3.41 15.12
N GLU A 31 30.75 4.56 15.78
CA GLU A 31 29.58 5.15 16.46
C GLU A 31 28.55 5.73 15.49
N SER A 32 28.99 6.22 14.32
CA SER A 32 28.10 6.77 13.29
C SER A 32 27.39 5.70 12.47
N LEU A 33 27.94 4.48 12.34
CA LEU A 33 27.32 3.42 11.54
C LEU A 33 26.10 2.83 12.27
N VAL A 34 24.92 2.98 11.68
CA VAL A 34 23.66 2.48 12.25
C VAL A 34 23.32 1.09 11.72
N TYR A 35 23.33 0.93 10.39
CA TYR A 35 23.14 -0.36 9.74
C TYR A 35 24.13 -0.57 8.63
N SER A 36 24.58 -1.81 8.49
CA SER A 36 25.13 -2.34 7.25
C SER A 36 24.07 -3.24 6.63
N TYR A 37 23.58 -2.88 5.45
CA TYR A 37 22.78 -3.77 4.61
C TYR A 37 23.77 -4.64 3.85
N ASP A 38 23.85 -5.92 4.20
CA ASP A 38 24.89 -6.82 3.71
C ASP A 38 24.40 -8.23 3.39
N ARG A 39 23.11 -8.52 3.61
CA ARG A 39 22.57 -9.87 3.39
C ARG A 39 22.12 -10.06 1.95
N SER A 40 21.32 -9.12 1.47
CA SER A 40 20.55 -9.18 0.22
C SER A 40 20.92 -8.03 -0.72
N PHE A 41 21.24 -6.86 -0.19
CA PHE A 41 21.75 -5.71 -0.96
C PHE A 41 22.80 -4.94 -0.16
N ASN A 42 23.63 -4.19 -0.87
CA ASN A 42 24.78 -3.42 -0.43
C ASN A 42 24.43 -1.94 -0.17
N GLY A 43 24.60 -1.52 1.08
CA GLY A 43 24.56 -0.13 1.49
C GLY A 43 24.69 0.00 3.00
N PHE A 44 24.64 1.22 3.52
CA PHE A 44 24.65 1.45 4.95
C PHE A 44 23.81 2.67 5.34
N ALA A 45 23.35 2.70 6.59
CA ALA A 45 22.79 3.89 7.23
C ALA A 45 23.78 4.41 8.28
N ALA A 46 23.96 5.73 8.32
CA ALA A 46 24.85 6.36 9.29
C ALA A 46 24.33 7.72 9.76
N LYS A 47 24.67 8.08 11.01
CA LYS A 47 24.44 9.43 11.58
C LYS A 47 25.56 10.36 11.14
N LEU A 48 25.21 11.34 10.31
CA LEU A 48 26.16 12.25 9.65
C LEU A 48 25.64 13.70 9.67
N THR A 49 26.54 14.66 9.67
CA THR A 49 26.23 16.07 9.39
C THR A 49 25.89 16.25 7.91
N LYS A 50 25.24 17.38 7.56
CA LYS A 50 24.91 17.69 6.16
C LYS A 50 26.17 17.77 5.27
N GLN A 51 27.28 18.25 5.81
CA GLN A 51 28.56 18.36 5.12
C GLN A 51 29.21 16.99 4.89
N GLU A 52 29.16 16.11 5.90
CA GLU A 52 29.67 14.73 5.79
C GLU A 52 28.83 13.92 4.79
N ALA A 53 27.50 14.03 4.86
CA ALA A 53 26.59 13.39 3.92
C ALA A 53 26.84 13.85 2.47
N ALA A 54 27.08 15.15 2.26
CA ALA A 54 27.46 15.69 0.96
C ALA A 54 28.80 15.10 0.48
N SER A 55 29.79 14.98 1.37
CA SER A 55 31.09 14.38 1.04
C SER A 55 30.97 12.90 0.64
N ILE A 56 30.13 12.12 1.34
CA ILE A 56 29.82 10.74 0.97
C ILE A 56 29.10 10.69 -0.38
N SER A 57 28.17 11.60 -0.65
CA SER A 57 27.43 11.64 -1.92
C SER A 57 28.34 11.87 -3.14
N GLU A 58 29.53 12.43 -2.95
CA GLU A 58 30.52 12.65 -4.00
C GLU A 58 31.50 11.47 -4.20
N MET A 59 31.46 10.46 -3.33
CA MET A 59 32.35 9.30 -3.43
C MET A 59 32.01 8.40 -4.61
N GLU A 60 33.06 7.90 -5.27
CA GLU A 60 32.92 6.88 -6.29
C GLU A 60 32.29 5.60 -5.68
N GLY A 61 31.22 5.10 -6.30
CA GLY A 61 30.46 3.94 -5.82
C GLY A 61 29.25 4.28 -4.93
N VAL A 62 29.03 5.55 -4.56
CA VAL A 62 27.81 5.98 -3.86
C VAL A 62 26.74 6.39 -4.86
N VAL A 63 25.53 5.85 -4.66
CA VAL A 63 24.39 5.95 -5.59
C VAL A 63 23.54 7.18 -5.33
N SER A 64 23.19 7.30 -4.06
CA SER A 64 22.27 8.26 -3.51
C SER A 64 22.53 8.29 -2.01
N VAL A 65 22.38 9.46 -1.42
CA VAL A 65 22.37 9.66 0.02
C VAL A 65 21.00 10.19 0.35
N ILE A 66 20.15 9.34 0.91
CA ILE A 66 18.76 9.66 1.21
C ILE A 66 18.68 10.03 2.69
N PRO A 67 18.22 11.25 3.05
CA PRO A 67 17.97 11.60 4.44
C PRO A 67 16.94 10.64 5.05
N ASN A 68 17.22 10.09 6.24
CA ASN A 68 16.24 9.28 6.96
C ASN A 68 15.00 10.14 7.27
N ARG A 69 13.82 9.63 6.93
CA ARG A 69 12.51 10.25 7.18
C ARG A 69 11.59 9.22 7.83
N MET A 70 10.50 9.69 8.43
CA MET A 70 9.49 8.81 9.02
C MET A 70 8.31 8.66 8.06
N LEU A 71 8.00 7.41 7.71
CA LEU A 71 6.75 7.04 7.04
C LEU A 71 5.67 6.75 8.08
N LYS A 72 4.43 6.56 7.61
CA LYS A 72 3.29 6.26 8.46
C LYS A 72 2.57 5.00 8.04
N LEU A 73 1.78 4.46 8.95
CA LEU A 73 0.86 3.35 8.69
C LEU A 73 -0.30 3.86 7.84
N HIS A 74 -0.73 3.10 6.83
CA HIS A 74 -1.89 3.46 6.02
C HIS A 74 -3.20 2.94 6.66
N THR A 75 -3.47 3.30 7.92
CA THR A 75 -4.77 3.08 8.58
C THR A 75 -5.61 4.34 8.52
N THR A 76 -6.93 4.23 8.70
CA THR A 76 -7.79 5.41 8.89
C THR A 76 -7.69 5.99 10.31
N ARG A 77 -6.75 5.53 11.14
CA ARG A 77 -6.58 6.00 12.51
C ARG A 77 -5.92 7.40 12.52
N SER A 78 -6.80 8.40 12.54
CA SER A 78 -6.63 9.84 12.86
C SER A 78 -6.37 10.87 11.72
N TRP A 79 -7.06 12.01 11.92
CA TRP A 79 -7.09 13.36 11.30
C TRP A 79 -7.62 13.57 9.86
N THR A 80 -8.96 13.75 9.82
CA THR A 80 -9.83 14.63 8.97
C THR A 80 -9.45 15.08 7.55
N SER A 81 -10.47 15.03 6.66
CA SER A 81 -10.86 15.93 5.54
C SER A 81 -10.67 15.37 4.11
N TRP A 82 -11.49 15.51 3.05
CA TRP A 82 -12.76 16.19 2.64
C TRP A 82 -13.30 15.53 1.32
N GLY A 83 -14.51 15.88 0.83
CA GLY A 83 -14.87 15.88 -0.62
C GLY A 83 -16.11 15.07 -1.05
N SER A 84 -17.00 15.66 -1.88
CA SER A 84 -18.44 15.31 -2.08
C SER A 84 -18.82 14.68 -3.44
N ALA A 85 -19.85 13.80 -3.48
CA ALA A 85 -21.08 13.92 -4.31
C ALA A 85 -21.81 12.57 -4.59
N THR A 86 -23.10 12.66 -4.91
CA THR A 86 -24.22 11.72 -4.70
C THR A 86 -24.76 10.98 -5.94
N ALA A 87 -25.41 9.81 -5.79
CA ALA A 87 -26.75 9.47 -6.34
C ALA A 87 -27.16 7.96 -6.21
N ASN A 88 -28.47 7.71 -6.30
CA ASN A 88 -29.28 6.57 -5.81
C ASN A 88 -29.26 5.27 -6.65
N LEU A 89 -29.67 4.16 -6.00
CA LEU A 89 -29.54 2.77 -6.46
C LEU A 89 -30.85 1.97 -6.43
N GLU A 90 -30.92 0.99 -7.34
CA GLU A 90 -31.84 -0.16 -7.40
C GLU A 90 -31.02 -1.46 -7.22
N PRO A 91 -31.61 -2.59 -6.76
CA PRO A 91 -30.85 -3.68 -6.13
C PRO A 91 -30.39 -4.79 -7.11
N ALA A 92 -29.17 -5.33 -6.91
CA ALA A 92 -28.68 -6.51 -7.63
C ALA A 92 -28.01 -7.57 -6.73
N ARG A 93 -27.96 -8.78 -7.29
CA ARG A 93 -27.80 -10.16 -6.76
C ARG A 93 -26.59 -10.47 -5.86
N LYS A 94 -26.81 -11.50 -5.03
CA LYS A 94 -25.88 -12.18 -4.10
C LYS A 94 -24.59 -12.70 -4.77
N GLU A 95 -23.43 -12.22 -4.32
CA GLU A 95 -22.10 -12.80 -4.54
C GLU A 95 -21.71 -13.77 -3.40
N LYS A 96 -20.84 -14.75 -3.72
CA LYS A 96 -20.20 -15.67 -2.77
C LYS A 96 -19.08 -14.94 -2.00
N SER A 97 -18.92 -15.22 -0.71
CA SER A 97 -17.94 -14.58 0.18
C SER A 97 -16.49 -14.84 -0.27
N PHE A 98 -15.66 -13.79 -0.21
CA PHE A 98 -14.20 -13.82 -0.51
C PHE A 98 -13.47 -14.93 0.25
N LEU A 99 -13.81 -15.15 1.53
CA LEU A 99 -13.14 -16.14 2.38
C LEU A 99 -13.52 -17.59 2.03
N ASP A 100 -14.74 -17.82 1.52
CA ASP A 100 -15.22 -19.16 1.16
C ASP A 100 -14.46 -19.72 -0.06
N SER A 101 -13.77 -18.85 -0.81
CA SER A 101 -12.99 -19.21 -2.00
C SER A 101 -11.57 -19.71 -1.69
N LEU A 102 -11.12 -19.60 -0.44
CA LEU A 102 -9.76 -19.92 0.01
C LEU A 102 -9.76 -21.23 0.81
N THR A 103 -9.68 -22.37 0.10
CA THR A 103 -9.70 -23.72 0.70
C THR A 103 -8.67 -24.65 0.05
N LEU A 104 -7.37 -24.33 0.15
CA LEU A 104 -6.33 -25.37 0.02
C LEU A 104 -5.87 -25.79 1.41
N GLU A 105 -6.10 -27.06 1.74
CA GLU A 105 -5.63 -27.69 2.98
C GLU A 105 -4.12 -28.02 2.97
N SER A 106 -3.39 -27.79 1.86
CA SER A 106 -2.08 -28.41 1.63
C SER A 106 -0.87 -27.51 1.31
N GLY A 107 -0.98 -26.17 1.32
CA GLY A 107 0.15 -25.27 0.99
C GLY A 107 0.80 -24.58 2.20
N GLN A 108 2.10 -24.79 2.43
CA GLN A 108 2.89 -24.06 3.44
C GLN A 108 3.70 -22.93 2.78
N SER A 109 3.12 -21.72 2.63
CA SER A 109 3.87 -20.50 2.24
C SER A 109 4.30 -19.70 3.47
N ILE A 110 5.44 -19.02 3.41
CA ILE A 110 5.96 -18.11 4.43
C ILE A 110 5.61 -16.67 4.03
N LEU A 111 4.69 -16.04 4.76
CA LEU A 111 4.32 -14.64 4.57
C LEU A 111 5.16 -13.76 5.51
N ALA A 112 5.95 -12.86 4.95
CA ALA A 112 6.59 -11.78 5.68
C ALA A 112 5.65 -10.58 5.77
N LEU A 113 5.44 -10.07 6.98
CA LEU A 113 4.73 -8.82 7.19
C LEU A 113 5.71 -7.75 7.64
N MET A 114 5.82 -6.69 6.85
CA MET A 114 6.53 -5.45 7.20
C MET A 114 5.54 -4.48 7.80
N THR A 115 5.07 -4.86 8.98
CA THR A 115 4.25 -4.06 9.89
C THR A 115 4.66 -4.41 11.32
N LEU A 116 4.30 -3.53 12.25
CA LEU A 116 4.54 -3.63 13.69
C LEU A 116 3.89 -4.88 14.32
N VAL A 117 4.60 -5.98 14.64
CA VAL A 117 3.93 -7.12 15.34
C VAL A 117 4.72 -7.97 16.33
N LEU A 118 4.17 -8.08 17.54
CA LEU A 118 3.74 -9.32 18.17
C LEU A 118 2.82 -9.04 19.36
N ALA A 119 1.55 -9.46 19.35
CA ALA A 119 0.74 -9.56 20.56
C ALA A 119 0.70 -11.02 21.07
N LEU A 120 1.66 -11.43 21.91
CA LEU A 120 1.53 -12.67 22.70
C LEU A 120 2.30 -12.59 24.02
N HIS A 121 1.68 -13.17 25.06
CA HIS A 121 1.88 -12.89 26.49
C HIS A 121 3.16 -13.49 27.14
N ARG A 122 4.07 -14.14 26.40
CA ARG A 122 5.15 -14.94 27.02
C ARG A 122 6.50 -14.93 26.29
N LEU A 123 7.06 -13.77 26.02
CA LEU A 123 8.50 -13.65 25.74
C LEU A 123 9.09 -12.57 26.64
N ASN A 124 9.62 -13.00 27.77
CA ASN A 124 10.67 -12.27 28.48
C ASN A 124 12.00 -12.69 27.85
N GLY A 125 12.74 -11.74 27.25
CA GLY A 125 14.19 -11.92 27.04
C GLY A 125 14.74 -11.55 25.67
N ARG A 126 15.40 -10.38 25.65
CA ARG A 126 16.60 -9.94 24.90
C ARG A 126 16.91 -10.51 23.49
N ALA A 127 16.97 -9.55 22.55
CA ALA A 127 17.98 -9.29 21.52
C ALA A 127 18.29 -10.37 20.45
N ASN A 128 18.08 -9.99 19.17
CA ASN A 128 18.86 -10.28 17.95
C ASN A 128 19.62 -11.62 17.81
N ALA A 129 19.16 -12.69 18.43
CA ALA A 129 19.72 -14.03 18.31
C ALA A 129 18.67 -14.98 17.71
N LYS A 130 19.13 -15.93 16.87
CA LYS A 130 18.31 -17.08 16.46
C LYS A 130 17.67 -17.70 17.71
N PRO A 131 16.34 -17.64 17.90
CA PRO A 131 15.79 -17.99 19.19
C PRO A 131 15.72 -19.52 19.32
N LYS A 132 16.26 -20.05 20.43
CA LYS A 132 15.82 -21.36 20.94
C LYS A 132 14.42 -21.16 21.55
N ILE A 133 13.40 -21.51 20.78
CA ILE A 133 11.97 -21.37 21.15
C ILE A 133 11.49 -22.65 21.85
N SER A 134 10.71 -22.53 22.93
CA SER A 134 10.08 -23.65 23.65
C SER A 134 8.80 -24.16 22.95
N PRO A 135 8.36 -25.42 23.19
CA PRO A 135 7.64 -26.23 22.18
C PRO A 135 6.17 -25.93 21.92
N ALA A 136 5.54 -24.97 22.61
CA ALA A 136 4.09 -24.75 22.51
C ALA A 136 3.70 -23.54 21.62
N THR A 137 4.65 -22.65 21.31
CA THR A 137 4.45 -21.44 20.48
C THR A 137 5.11 -21.54 19.09
N SER A 138 5.62 -22.71 18.70
CA SER A 138 6.71 -22.84 17.72
C SER A 138 6.33 -23.23 16.29
N ILE A 139 5.07 -23.10 15.87
CA ILE A 139 4.65 -23.54 14.52
C ILE A 139 4.18 -22.35 13.67
N LYS A 140 3.30 -21.46 14.14
CA LYS A 140 2.73 -20.41 13.26
C LYS A 140 3.66 -19.22 12.99
N LEU A 141 4.26 -18.66 14.04
CA LEU A 141 5.20 -17.55 13.98
C LEU A 141 6.62 -18.12 14.00
N ILE A 142 7.35 -17.99 12.90
CA ILE A 142 8.66 -18.63 12.72
C ILE A 142 9.82 -17.64 12.84
N GLY A 143 9.55 -16.33 12.76
CA GLY A 143 10.56 -15.27 12.90
C GLY A 143 9.93 -13.99 13.44
N ALA A 144 10.66 -13.28 14.28
CA ALA A 144 10.27 -11.98 14.81
C ALA A 144 11.51 -11.12 15.05
N ARG A 145 11.61 -9.99 14.34
CA ARG A 145 12.70 -9.01 14.42
C ARG A 145 12.12 -7.60 14.59
N TYR A 146 12.91 -6.68 15.11
CA TYR A 146 12.56 -5.27 15.20
C TYR A 146 13.76 -4.38 14.88
N TYR A 147 13.48 -3.18 14.39
CA TYR A 147 14.46 -2.22 13.91
C TYR A 147 14.05 -0.83 14.39
N ASN A 148 14.99 -0.12 15.02
CA ASN A 148 14.84 1.29 15.40
C ASN A 148 16.23 1.92 15.30
N SER A 149 16.53 2.51 14.16
CA SER A 149 17.83 3.10 13.84
C SER A 149 18.14 4.33 14.68
N ASP A 150 17.09 5.08 15.04
CA ASP A 150 17.24 6.34 15.75
C ASP A 150 17.48 6.13 17.24
N ASN A 151 17.13 4.93 17.75
CA ASN A 151 17.14 4.56 19.16
C ASN A 151 16.31 5.55 20.00
N ASP A 152 15.27 6.09 19.36
CA ASP A 152 14.29 6.99 19.93
C ASP A 152 13.02 6.18 20.20
N TYR A 153 12.65 6.09 21.46
CA TYR A 153 11.54 5.28 21.94
C TYR A 153 10.70 6.15 22.87
N ASP A 154 9.39 6.15 22.65
CA ASP A 154 8.48 6.77 23.60
C ASP A 154 8.37 5.91 24.87
N ASP A 155 7.93 6.50 25.99
CA ASP A 155 7.77 5.79 27.27
C ASP A 155 6.83 4.56 27.17
N ALA A 156 5.96 4.53 26.16
CA ALA A 156 5.04 3.43 25.87
C ALA A 156 5.66 2.29 25.02
N ASP A 157 6.83 2.52 24.41
CA ASP A 157 7.44 1.58 23.50
C ASP A 157 8.13 0.42 24.22
N ILE A 158 7.87 -0.79 23.73
CA ILE A 158 8.57 -2.00 24.19
C ILE A 158 9.65 -2.34 23.17
N HIS A 159 10.94 -2.29 23.58
CA HIS A 159 12.13 -2.60 22.78
C HIS A 159 12.21 -4.10 22.43
N SER A 160 11.27 -4.55 21.61
CA SER A 160 11.05 -5.93 21.24
C SER A 160 10.18 -5.95 19.98
N PRO A 161 10.03 -7.10 19.30
CA PRO A 161 9.08 -7.19 18.21
C PRO A 161 7.62 -7.02 18.67
N ARG A 162 7.32 -6.97 19.97
CA ARG A 162 5.95 -6.85 20.50
C ARG A 162 5.18 -5.66 19.93
N ASP A 163 3.91 -5.91 19.63
CA ASP A 163 2.93 -4.95 19.11
C ASP A 163 2.26 -4.21 20.26
N THR A 164 2.47 -2.91 20.31
CA THR A 164 1.86 -1.98 21.28
C THR A 164 0.76 -1.13 20.67
N GLU A 165 0.66 -1.03 19.34
CA GLU A 165 -0.30 -0.16 18.64
C GLU A 165 -1.51 -0.93 18.09
N GLY A 166 -1.32 -2.20 17.73
CA GLY A 166 -2.36 -3.14 17.30
C GLY A 166 -2.44 -3.37 15.78
N HIS A 167 -1.97 -2.41 14.97
CA HIS A 167 -2.07 -2.46 13.50
C HIS A 167 -1.48 -3.72 12.90
N GLY A 168 -0.25 -4.05 13.26
CA GLY A 168 0.37 -5.17 12.60
C GLY A 168 -0.15 -6.52 13.11
N THR A 169 -0.70 -6.61 14.33
CA THR A 169 -1.47 -7.79 14.76
C THR A 169 -2.71 -7.95 13.90
N HIS A 170 -3.35 -6.83 13.56
CA HIS A 170 -4.53 -6.78 12.69
C HIS A 170 -4.21 -7.22 11.26
N THR A 171 -3.18 -6.66 10.64
CA THR A 171 -2.77 -7.04 9.27
C THR A 171 -2.30 -8.49 9.19
N SER A 172 -1.53 -8.97 10.18
CA SER A 172 -1.00 -10.33 10.19
C SER A 172 -2.10 -11.38 10.33
N SER A 173 -3.08 -11.11 11.20
CA SER A 173 -4.22 -12.00 11.38
C SER A 173 -5.21 -11.93 10.21
N THR A 174 -5.31 -10.79 9.52
CA THR A 174 -6.06 -10.67 8.26
C THR A 174 -5.43 -11.53 7.16
N ALA A 175 -4.11 -11.54 7.04
CA ALA A 175 -3.45 -12.32 6.00
C ALA A 175 -3.41 -13.82 6.32
N ALA A 176 -3.01 -14.17 7.54
CA ALA A 176 -2.70 -15.55 7.91
C ALA A 176 -3.18 -15.91 9.33
N GLY A 177 -4.20 -15.27 9.88
CA GLY A 177 -4.79 -15.67 11.16
C GLY A 177 -5.29 -17.11 11.13
N VAL A 178 -5.07 -17.85 12.22
CA VAL A 178 -5.68 -19.17 12.40
C VAL A 178 -7.19 -19.02 12.57
N GLU A 179 -7.93 -20.08 12.25
CA GLU A 179 -9.38 -20.09 12.40
C GLU A 179 -9.78 -20.10 13.88
N LEU A 180 -10.57 -19.10 14.29
CA LEU A 180 -11.03 -18.90 15.66
C LEU A 180 -12.54 -18.67 15.66
N PRO A 181 -13.34 -19.60 16.20
CA PRO A 181 -14.78 -19.44 16.31
C PRO A 181 -15.17 -18.55 17.51
N GLY A 182 -16.37 -17.95 17.44
CA GLY A 182 -16.93 -17.14 18.53
C GLY A 182 -16.23 -15.79 18.72
N THR A 183 -15.57 -15.29 17.68
CA THR A 183 -14.84 -14.03 17.71
C THR A 183 -15.78 -12.88 17.37
N SER A 184 -15.65 -11.77 18.08
CA SER A 184 -16.43 -10.55 17.85
C SER A 184 -15.66 -9.34 18.35
N PHE A 185 -16.09 -8.15 17.92
CA PHE A 185 -15.68 -6.89 18.51
C PHE A 185 -16.81 -6.36 19.38
N LEU A 186 -16.76 -6.60 20.69
CA LEU A 186 -17.83 -6.21 21.63
C LEU A 186 -19.22 -6.74 21.23
N GLY A 187 -19.28 -7.97 20.70
CA GLY A 187 -20.52 -8.59 20.17
C GLY A 187 -20.82 -8.24 18.71
N LEU A 188 -20.10 -7.28 18.12
CA LEU A 188 -20.23 -6.93 16.71
C LEU A 188 -19.49 -7.93 15.82
N ALA A 189 -20.07 -8.24 14.66
CA ALA A 189 -19.49 -9.17 13.68
C ALA A 189 -19.12 -10.54 14.27
N GLU A 190 -19.98 -11.06 15.15
CA GLU A 190 -19.80 -12.39 15.72
C GLU A 190 -19.73 -13.46 14.62
N GLY A 191 -18.71 -14.31 14.71
CA GLY A 191 -18.52 -15.39 13.76
C GLY A 191 -17.17 -16.08 13.95
N VAL A 192 -16.64 -16.59 12.85
CA VAL A 192 -15.33 -17.24 12.80
C VAL A 192 -14.34 -16.29 12.13
N ALA A 193 -13.35 -15.82 12.87
CA ALA A 193 -12.25 -15.04 12.32
C ALA A 193 -11.15 -15.96 11.80
N ARG A 194 -10.64 -15.70 10.59
CA ARG A 194 -9.48 -16.37 9.99
C ARG A 194 -8.82 -15.46 8.98
N GLY A 195 -7.53 -15.68 8.73
CA GLY A 195 -6.83 -15.04 7.63
C GLY A 195 -7.16 -15.68 6.28
N GLY A 196 -6.70 -15.06 5.19
CA GLY A 196 -6.84 -15.64 3.85
C GLY A 196 -6.07 -16.96 3.67
N VAL A 197 -4.89 -17.08 4.28
CA VAL A 197 -4.08 -18.32 4.29
C VAL A 197 -3.79 -18.80 5.73
N PRO A 198 -4.77 -19.44 6.41
CA PRO A 198 -4.65 -19.83 7.82
C PRO A 198 -3.49 -20.78 8.16
N ASN A 199 -2.95 -21.49 7.16
CA ASN A 199 -1.83 -22.42 7.31
C ASN A 199 -0.46 -21.82 6.98
N ALA A 200 -0.41 -20.61 6.41
CA ALA A 200 0.86 -19.95 6.09
C ALA A 200 1.68 -19.63 7.35
N ARG A 201 3.00 -19.63 7.27
CA ARG A 201 3.85 -19.19 8.39
C ARG A 201 3.97 -17.68 8.37
N ILE A 202 4.18 -17.08 9.54
CA ILE A 202 4.36 -15.64 9.69
C ILE A 202 5.80 -15.35 10.13
N ALA A 203 6.46 -14.44 9.43
CA ALA A 203 7.70 -13.80 9.87
C ALA A 203 7.46 -12.30 10.03
N VAL A 204 7.76 -11.75 11.20
CA VAL A 204 7.51 -10.34 11.52
C VAL A 204 8.80 -9.53 11.51
N TYR A 205 8.71 -8.36 10.89
CA TYR A 205 9.74 -7.34 10.86
C TYR A 205 9.15 -6.00 11.31
N LYS A 206 9.29 -5.69 12.60
CA LYS A 206 8.79 -4.45 13.22
C LYS A 206 9.70 -3.28 12.85
N VAL A 207 9.18 -2.34 12.06
CA VAL A 207 9.92 -1.15 11.55
C VAL A 207 9.26 0.18 11.87
N CYS A 208 8.10 0.13 12.52
CA CYS A 208 7.35 1.31 12.94
C CYS A 208 7.38 1.39 14.47
N TRP A 209 7.21 2.60 14.97
CA TRP A 209 7.09 2.96 16.39
C TRP A 209 6.08 4.11 16.49
N ASP A 210 5.80 4.60 17.68
CA ASP A 210 4.88 5.73 17.85
C ASP A 210 5.36 7.00 17.11
N SER A 211 6.68 7.15 16.95
CA SER A 211 7.33 8.20 16.15
C SER A 211 7.22 8.03 14.64
N GLY A 212 6.71 6.89 14.14
CA GLY A 212 6.57 6.54 12.73
C GLY A 212 7.47 5.37 12.30
N CYS A 213 7.69 5.23 10.99
CA CYS A 213 8.48 4.14 10.41
C CYS A 213 9.74 4.68 9.69
N GLY A 214 10.92 4.44 10.23
CA GLY A 214 12.18 4.95 9.67
C GLY A 214 12.53 4.31 8.33
N LEU A 215 12.98 5.12 7.34
CA LEU A 215 13.39 4.59 6.02
C LEU A 215 14.52 3.56 6.15
N ALA A 216 15.49 3.82 7.03
CA ALA A 216 16.62 2.91 7.26
C ALA A 216 16.17 1.56 7.86
N ASP A 217 15.19 1.59 8.78
CA ASP A 217 14.61 0.41 9.39
C ASP A 217 13.81 -0.43 8.39
N ILE A 218 13.04 0.21 7.52
CA ILE A 218 12.29 -0.43 6.42
C ILE A 218 13.25 -1.19 5.51
N LEU A 219 14.33 -0.54 5.08
CA LEU A 219 15.34 -1.18 4.24
C LEU A 219 16.03 -2.34 4.96
N LYS A 220 16.39 -2.19 6.24
CA LYS A 220 17.01 -3.29 6.98
C LYS A 220 16.07 -4.50 7.08
N ALA A 221 14.78 -4.24 7.25
CA ALA A 221 13.79 -5.29 7.28
C ALA A 221 13.63 -5.98 5.91
N PHE A 222 13.72 -5.26 4.78
CA PHE A 222 13.70 -5.88 3.45
C PHE A 222 14.94 -6.75 3.24
N ASP A 223 16.11 -6.21 3.57
CA ASP A 223 17.40 -6.92 3.52
C ASP A 223 17.32 -8.23 4.31
N ASP A 224 16.72 -8.16 5.50
CA ASP A 224 16.55 -9.33 6.35
C ASP A 224 15.49 -10.29 5.82
N ALA A 225 14.30 -9.81 5.42
CA ALA A 225 13.22 -10.65 4.93
C ALA A 225 13.63 -11.45 3.68
N ILE A 226 14.30 -10.81 2.72
CA ILE A 226 14.83 -11.47 1.53
C ILE A 226 15.86 -12.54 1.93
N GLY A 227 16.80 -12.20 2.80
CA GLY A 227 17.84 -13.12 3.25
C GLY A 227 17.33 -14.27 4.14
N ASP A 228 16.18 -14.10 4.79
CA ASP A 228 15.50 -15.14 5.56
C ASP A 228 14.67 -16.08 4.65
N GLY A 229 14.49 -15.75 3.36
CA GLY A 229 13.86 -16.62 2.35
C GLY A 229 12.33 -16.64 2.40
N VAL A 230 11.70 -15.46 2.53
CA VAL A 230 10.23 -15.31 2.60
C VAL A 230 9.61 -15.40 1.20
N ASP A 231 8.35 -15.83 1.06
CA ASP A 231 7.72 -16.01 -0.26
C ASP A 231 6.98 -14.76 -0.77
N VAL A 232 6.34 -14.03 0.15
CA VAL A 232 5.58 -12.81 -0.14
C VAL A 232 5.82 -11.80 0.99
N ILE A 233 5.96 -10.53 0.63
CA ILE A 233 6.10 -9.42 1.58
C ILE A 233 4.83 -8.57 1.56
N SER A 234 4.23 -8.34 2.73
CA SER A 234 3.08 -7.47 2.91
C SER A 234 3.50 -6.15 3.57
N VAL A 235 3.28 -5.02 2.87
CA VAL A 235 3.71 -3.68 3.30
C VAL A 235 2.48 -2.77 3.39
N SER A 236 2.08 -2.45 4.62
CA SER A 236 0.90 -1.60 4.91
C SER A 236 1.31 -0.21 5.43
N LEU A 237 2.32 0.36 4.78
CA LEU A 237 2.95 1.65 5.10
C LEU A 237 3.33 2.38 3.81
N GLY A 238 3.59 3.68 3.93
CA GLY A 238 4.04 4.52 2.81
C GLY A 238 4.18 5.99 3.18
N SER A 239 4.62 6.78 2.20
CA SER A 239 4.81 8.22 2.32
C SER A 239 3.50 8.97 2.06
N ASP A 240 3.39 10.16 2.64
CA ASP A 240 2.32 11.12 2.32
C ASP A 240 2.47 11.76 0.94
N TRP A 241 3.70 11.81 0.45
CA TRP A 241 4.05 12.42 -0.82
C TRP A 241 4.77 11.42 -1.70
N PRO A 242 4.41 11.33 -2.99
CA PRO A 242 5.12 10.49 -3.92
C PRO A 242 6.58 10.91 -4.04
N SER A 243 7.49 9.95 -4.12
CA SER A 243 8.92 10.16 -4.32
C SER A 243 9.40 9.32 -5.51
N ASP A 244 10.52 9.68 -6.11
CA ASP A 244 11.12 8.88 -7.18
C ASP A 244 11.43 7.45 -6.69
N TYR A 245 11.46 6.47 -7.61
CA TYR A 245 11.73 5.06 -7.27
C TYR A 245 13.05 4.86 -6.51
N PHE A 246 14.06 5.71 -6.74
CA PHE A 246 15.35 5.61 -6.06
C PHE A 246 15.50 6.48 -4.82
N ASP A 247 14.44 7.22 -4.46
CA ASP A 247 14.31 7.95 -3.19
C ASP A 247 13.34 7.26 -2.23
N ASP A 248 12.54 6.32 -2.73
CA ASP A 248 11.60 5.52 -1.93
C ASP A 248 12.24 4.19 -1.47
N PRO A 249 12.49 3.99 -0.16
CA PRO A 249 13.04 2.74 0.36
C PRO A 249 12.14 1.52 0.09
N ILE A 250 10.82 1.71 -0.02
CA ILE A 250 9.89 0.62 -0.30
C ILE A 250 10.07 0.18 -1.75
N ALA A 251 10.17 1.13 -2.69
CA ALA A 251 10.47 0.84 -4.09
C ALA A 251 11.82 0.12 -4.25
N ILE A 252 12.88 0.59 -3.56
CA ILE A 252 14.21 -0.05 -3.58
C ILE A 252 14.16 -1.46 -3.00
N GLY A 253 13.65 -1.61 -1.77
CA GLY A 253 13.57 -2.90 -1.07
C GLY A 253 12.74 -3.93 -1.84
N SER A 254 11.61 -3.50 -2.41
CA SER A 254 10.75 -4.35 -3.23
C SER A 254 11.35 -4.69 -4.60
N PHE A 255 12.23 -3.85 -5.16
CA PHE A 255 12.96 -4.18 -6.40
C PHE A 255 13.90 -5.36 -6.16
N HIS A 256 14.66 -5.34 -5.06
CA HIS A 256 15.51 -6.47 -4.67
C HIS A 256 14.69 -7.71 -4.30
N ALA A 257 13.53 -7.54 -3.65
CA ALA A 257 12.62 -8.66 -3.38
C ALA A 257 12.15 -9.32 -4.69
N MET A 258 11.74 -8.51 -5.68
CA MET A 258 11.33 -9.00 -7.00
C MET A 258 12.46 -9.74 -7.72
N LYS A 259 13.70 -9.22 -7.70
CA LYS A 259 14.88 -9.93 -8.27
C LYS A 259 15.08 -11.31 -7.63
N ASN A 260 14.71 -11.48 -6.37
CA ASN A 260 14.79 -12.74 -5.63
C ASN A 260 13.50 -13.58 -5.70
N GLY A 261 12.57 -13.25 -6.60
CA GLY A 261 11.35 -14.03 -6.82
C GLY A 261 10.26 -13.81 -5.75
N ILE A 262 10.36 -12.72 -4.97
CA ILE A 262 9.47 -12.41 -3.85
C ILE A 262 8.54 -11.25 -4.26
N LEU A 263 7.22 -11.49 -4.26
CA LEU A 263 6.24 -10.45 -4.56
C LEU A 263 6.03 -9.56 -3.33
N THR A 264 6.10 -8.24 -3.52
CA THR A 264 5.71 -7.26 -2.49
C THR A 264 4.32 -6.71 -2.79
N SER A 265 3.40 -6.85 -1.85
CA SER A 265 2.08 -6.23 -1.87
C SER A 265 2.07 -4.98 -1.00
N ASN A 266 1.62 -3.87 -1.57
CA ASN A 266 1.63 -2.56 -0.93
C ASN A 266 0.22 -1.97 -0.87
N SER A 267 -0.13 -1.38 0.26
CA SER A 267 -1.30 -0.50 0.35
C SER A 267 -1.17 0.75 -0.53
N ALA A 268 -2.24 1.16 -1.23
CA ALA A 268 -2.22 2.33 -2.12
C ALA A 268 -2.03 3.67 -1.40
N GLY A 269 -2.41 3.77 -0.12
CA GLY A 269 -2.48 5.01 0.64
C GLY A 269 -3.91 5.37 1.03
N ASN A 270 -4.07 6.27 2.00
CA ASN A 270 -5.36 6.70 2.53
C ASN A 270 -5.61 8.22 2.34
N SER A 271 -5.06 8.80 1.27
CA SER A 271 -5.12 10.25 1.00
C SER A 271 -6.09 10.60 -0.14
N GLY A 272 -6.97 9.67 -0.54
CA GLY A 272 -8.01 9.91 -1.52
C GLY A 272 -9.17 10.78 -0.98
N PRO A 273 -10.17 11.10 -1.82
CA PRO A 273 -10.41 10.56 -3.15
C PRO A 273 -9.74 11.34 -4.28
N GLU A 274 -8.96 12.38 -3.97
CA GLU A 274 -8.35 13.21 -5.01
C GLU A 274 -7.36 12.42 -5.88
N PRO A 275 -7.22 12.75 -7.17
CA PRO A 275 -6.27 12.12 -8.09
C PRO A 275 -4.81 12.26 -7.64
N VAL A 276 -3.95 11.34 -8.09
CA VAL A 276 -2.50 11.36 -7.84
C VAL A 276 -2.14 11.36 -6.35
N THR A 277 -2.93 10.62 -5.56
CA THR A 277 -2.72 10.45 -4.11
C THR A 277 -2.11 9.09 -3.78
N VAL A 278 -1.89 8.22 -4.77
CA VAL A 278 -1.23 6.92 -4.60
C VAL A 278 0.23 7.12 -4.21
N SER A 279 0.65 6.50 -3.11
CA SER A 279 2.01 6.63 -2.58
C SER A 279 2.92 5.47 -2.95
N ASN A 280 2.37 4.26 -3.09
CA ASN A 280 3.10 3.08 -3.54
C ASN A 280 2.74 2.77 -5.00
N PHE A 281 3.60 3.14 -5.96
CA PHE A 281 3.29 3.03 -7.39
C PHE A 281 4.39 2.37 -8.24
N ALA A 282 5.42 1.78 -7.61
CA ALA A 282 6.44 1.02 -8.33
C ALA A 282 5.84 -0.10 -9.21
N PRO A 283 6.28 -0.28 -10.48
CA PRO A 283 5.71 -1.30 -11.36
C PRO A 283 5.92 -2.74 -10.89
N TRP A 284 7.00 -3.00 -10.15
CA TRP A 284 7.35 -4.33 -9.62
C TRP A 284 6.62 -4.71 -8.32
N THR A 285 5.79 -3.82 -7.76
CA THR A 285 4.95 -4.12 -6.58
C THR A 285 3.48 -4.23 -6.96
N MET A 286 2.69 -4.95 -6.16
CA MET A 286 1.23 -5.00 -6.29
C MET A 286 0.58 -3.96 -5.37
N THR A 287 0.06 -2.88 -5.95
CA THR A 287 -0.59 -1.77 -5.24
C THR A 287 -2.08 -2.02 -5.04
N VAL A 288 -2.56 -1.96 -3.79
CA VAL A 288 -3.89 -2.43 -3.40
C VAL A 288 -4.76 -1.30 -2.86
N ALA A 289 -5.90 -1.06 -3.53
CA ALA A 289 -6.95 -0.14 -3.10
C ALA A 289 -7.91 -0.79 -2.08
N ALA A 290 -8.60 0.01 -1.28
CA ALA A 290 -9.57 -0.47 -0.30
C ALA A 290 -11.01 -0.35 -0.82
N SER A 291 -11.76 -1.44 -0.74
CA SER A 291 -13.20 -1.46 -1.03
C SER A 291 -14.03 -1.90 0.17
N THR A 292 -15.29 -1.51 0.14
CA THR A 292 -16.33 -1.96 1.08
C THR A 292 -16.63 -3.45 0.91
N ILE A 293 -17.13 -4.06 1.98
CA ILE A 293 -17.75 -5.38 1.96
C ILE A 293 -19.27 -5.24 2.12
N ASP A 294 -20.00 -6.32 1.88
CA ASP A 294 -21.46 -6.32 2.01
C ASP A 294 -21.93 -6.19 3.47
N ARG A 295 -21.04 -6.18 4.47
CA ARG A 295 -21.35 -5.87 5.87
C ARG A 295 -21.06 -4.40 6.17
N LYS A 296 -22.05 -3.71 6.72
CA LYS A 296 -21.93 -2.32 7.20
C LYS A 296 -22.31 -2.22 8.68
N PHE A 297 -21.51 -1.50 9.47
CA PHE A 297 -21.87 -1.16 10.86
C PHE A 297 -22.66 0.15 10.90
N VAL A 298 -23.80 0.13 11.58
CA VAL A 298 -24.67 1.31 11.74
C VAL A 298 -25.03 1.47 13.21
N ALA A 299 -24.82 2.66 13.78
CA ALA A 299 -25.30 3.03 15.11
C ALA A 299 -26.54 3.92 14.96
N ASN A 300 -27.65 3.54 15.59
CA ASN A 300 -28.91 4.29 15.54
C ASN A 300 -29.02 5.28 16.72
N LEU A 301 -29.71 6.40 16.47
CA LEU A 301 -29.76 7.52 17.41
C LEU A 301 -31.19 8.02 17.69
N ALA A 302 -31.53 8.14 18.98
CA ALA A 302 -32.59 9.00 19.52
C ALA A 302 -31.94 10.15 20.33
N LEU A 303 -32.56 11.32 20.52
CA LEU A 303 -31.82 12.60 20.62
C LEU A 303 -31.99 13.51 21.84
N GLY A 304 -31.00 14.37 22.11
CA GLY A 304 -31.16 15.60 22.89
C GLY A 304 -29.87 16.23 23.42
N ASN A 305 -29.41 17.31 22.74
CA ASN A 305 -28.47 18.37 23.17
C ASN A 305 -27.09 18.60 22.46
N GLY A 306 -26.97 18.49 21.13
CA GLY A 306 -26.45 19.58 20.25
C GLY A 306 -25.06 20.25 20.40
N GLN A 307 -23.95 19.57 20.73
CA GLN A 307 -22.58 20.10 20.51
C GLN A 307 -21.59 19.05 19.97
N ILE A 308 -20.54 19.49 19.23
CA ILE A 308 -19.64 18.67 18.40
C ILE A 308 -18.17 18.73 18.89
N LEU A 309 -17.53 17.57 19.08
CA LEU A 309 -16.09 17.38 19.33
C LEU A 309 -15.61 16.16 18.52
N THR A 310 -14.46 16.27 17.84
CA THR A 310 -14.08 15.44 16.67
C THR A 310 -13.38 14.11 16.98
N ASP A 311 -13.13 13.79 18.25
CA ASP A 311 -12.53 12.51 18.67
C ASP A 311 -13.22 11.88 19.90
N GLY A 312 -14.28 12.52 20.42
CA GLY A 312 -14.96 12.14 21.66
C GLY A 312 -14.14 12.37 22.96
N SER A 313 -12.86 12.76 22.88
CA SER A 313 -11.96 12.84 24.04
C SER A 313 -12.32 13.98 24.97
N ALA A 314 -12.69 15.14 24.43
CA ALA A 314 -13.11 16.28 25.23
C ALA A 314 -14.49 16.08 25.89
N ILE A 315 -15.36 15.25 25.31
CA ILE A 315 -16.64 14.85 25.96
C ILE A 315 -16.37 13.87 27.10
N LEU A 316 -15.45 12.90 26.91
CA LEU A 316 -15.01 12.00 27.97
C LEU A 316 -14.40 12.78 29.15
N LEU A 317 -13.52 13.74 28.86
CA LEU A 317 -12.89 14.61 29.86
C LEU A 317 -13.89 15.58 30.53
N ALA A 318 -15.00 15.88 29.88
CA ALA A 318 -16.11 16.67 30.43
C ALA A 318 -17.18 15.82 31.15
N ASN A 319 -16.92 14.53 31.42
CA ASN A 319 -17.88 13.57 32.00
C ASN A 319 -19.18 13.39 31.20
N GLY A 320 -19.14 13.59 29.88
CA GLY A 320 -20.28 13.29 29.01
C GLY A 320 -20.49 11.77 28.84
N ILE A 321 -21.76 11.35 28.78
CA ILE A 321 -22.15 9.93 28.75
C ILE A 321 -22.30 9.34 27.35
N GLY A 322 -22.25 10.17 26.30
CA GLY A 322 -22.41 9.79 24.90
C GLY A 322 -22.17 10.98 23.96
N ILE A 323 -21.93 10.70 22.67
CA ILE A 323 -21.70 11.74 21.66
C ILE A 323 -22.49 11.48 20.36
N VAL A 324 -23.09 12.55 19.85
CA VAL A 324 -23.71 12.60 18.52
C VAL A 324 -22.90 13.56 17.67
N MET A 325 -22.24 13.04 16.65
CA MET A 325 -21.43 13.84 15.74
C MET A 325 -22.17 14.01 14.42
N MET A 326 -22.39 15.25 14.01
CA MET A 326 -22.81 15.56 12.66
C MET A 326 -21.55 15.80 11.82
N ASP A 327 -21.35 14.99 10.80
CA ASP A 327 -20.25 15.19 9.86
C ASP A 327 -20.79 15.68 8.52
N PRO A 328 -20.43 16.91 8.08
CA PRO A 328 -20.83 17.46 6.79
C PRO A 328 -20.40 16.59 5.59
N THR A 329 -19.45 15.68 5.78
CA THR A 329 -18.93 14.76 4.76
C THR A 329 -19.65 13.42 4.71
N VAL A 330 -20.50 13.11 5.70
CA VAL A 330 -21.17 11.81 5.84
C VAL A 330 -22.59 11.87 5.30
N ILE A 331 -22.68 11.83 3.98
CA ILE A 331 -23.96 11.62 3.28
C ILE A 331 -24.31 10.11 3.27
N ASN A 332 -23.32 9.24 3.49
CA ASN A 332 -23.48 7.82 3.78
C ASN A 332 -22.13 7.30 4.34
N PRO A 333 -21.99 6.95 5.64
CA PRO A 333 -20.69 6.54 6.16
C PRO A 333 -20.37 5.19 5.53
N ASN A 334 -19.38 5.15 4.65
CA ASN A 334 -18.95 3.91 3.99
C ASN A 334 -17.89 3.16 4.81
N TYR A 335 -17.63 3.60 6.05
CA TYR A 335 -16.76 2.96 7.03
C TYR A 335 -17.08 3.52 8.44
N ALA A 336 -16.79 2.76 9.50
CA ALA A 336 -17.07 3.14 10.88
C ALA A 336 -15.80 3.38 11.70
N PHE A 337 -15.93 4.20 12.75
CA PHE A 337 -14.89 4.40 13.78
C PHE A 337 -15.35 3.87 15.13
N SER A 338 -14.39 3.36 15.90
CA SER A 338 -14.57 3.01 17.31
C SER A 338 -14.23 4.21 18.19
N TYR A 339 -15.08 4.50 19.18
CA TYR A 339 -14.94 5.60 20.12
C TYR A 339 -14.88 5.07 21.58
N PRO A 340 -14.27 5.81 22.52
CA PRO A 340 -14.13 5.39 23.93
C PRO A 340 -15.45 5.43 24.72
N LEU A 341 -16.51 6.02 24.16
CA LEU A 341 -17.84 6.17 24.75
C LEU A 341 -18.93 5.93 23.69
N PRO A 342 -20.20 5.68 24.06
CA PRO A 342 -21.30 5.52 23.11
C PRO A 342 -21.36 6.71 22.14
N ALA A 343 -21.12 6.43 20.86
CA ALA A 343 -20.95 7.46 19.85
C ALA A 343 -21.69 7.07 18.57
N THR A 344 -22.21 8.06 17.87
CA THR A 344 -22.79 7.87 16.54
C THR A 344 -22.51 9.06 15.66
N LEU A 345 -22.26 8.77 14.39
CA LEU A 345 -22.04 9.76 13.34
C LEU A 345 -23.32 9.83 12.50
N ILE A 346 -23.84 11.04 12.27
CA ILE A 346 -25.09 11.26 11.55
C ILE A 346 -24.87 12.23 10.39
N SER A 347 -25.73 12.10 9.38
CA SER A 347 -25.73 12.98 8.21
C SER A 347 -26.12 14.42 8.58
N PRO A 348 -25.79 15.41 7.75
CA PRO A 348 -26.24 16.79 7.96
C PRO A 348 -27.76 16.94 7.97
N ASP A 349 -28.47 16.15 7.16
CA ASP A 349 -29.93 16.15 7.11
C ASP A 349 -30.53 15.60 8.39
N ASP A 350 -29.99 14.48 8.90
CA ASP A 350 -30.41 13.94 10.19
C ASP A 350 -29.99 14.88 11.32
N GLY A 351 -28.82 15.52 11.22
CA GLY A 351 -28.35 16.59 12.10
C GLY A 351 -29.34 17.75 12.17
N ARG A 352 -29.93 18.18 11.05
CA ARG A 352 -30.98 19.19 11.04
C ARG A 352 -32.23 18.71 11.79
N LYS A 353 -32.67 17.47 11.56
CA LYS A 353 -33.79 16.87 12.33
C LYS A 353 -33.46 16.82 13.82
N VAL A 354 -32.20 16.56 14.17
CA VAL A 354 -31.73 16.60 15.56
C VAL A 354 -31.89 17.97 16.18
N MET A 355 -31.42 18.99 15.48
CA MET A 355 -31.49 20.37 15.96
C MET A 355 -32.94 20.86 16.08
N GLU A 356 -33.82 20.43 15.19
CA GLU A 356 -35.26 20.67 15.29
C GLU A 356 -35.88 20.01 16.52
N TYR A 357 -35.56 18.73 16.78
CA TYR A 357 -36.03 18.03 17.98
C TYR A 357 -35.57 18.73 19.28
N ILE A 358 -34.30 19.13 19.36
CA ILE A 358 -33.75 19.84 20.53
C ILE A 358 -34.52 21.14 20.81
N ARG A 359 -34.90 21.88 19.76
CA ARG A 359 -35.67 23.13 19.90
C ARG A 359 -37.15 22.89 20.23
N SER A 360 -37.67 21.69 19.96
CA SER A 360 -39.09 21.36 20.15
C SER A 360 -39.49 21.06 21.59
N THR A 361 -38.53 20.77 22.49
CA THR A 361 -38.81 20.39 23.87
C THR A 361 -37.80 20.98 24.85
N LYS A 362 -38.25 21.23 26.08
CA LYS A 362 -37.41 21.76 27.17
C LYS A 362 -36.44 20.71 27.73
N TYR A 363 -36.74 19.43 27.56
CA TYR A 363 -35.96 18.30 28.10
C TYR A 363 -35.74 17.24 27.00
N PRO A 364 -34.89 17.52 26.00
CA PRO A 364 -34.66 16.58 24.91
C PRO A 364 -33.85 15.38 25.43
N MET A 365 -34.28 14.14 25.15
CA MET A 365 -33.66 12.91 25.66
C MET A 365 -33.32 11.89 24.59
N ALA A 366 -32.07 11.43 24.65
CA ALA A 366 -31.40 10.66 23.62
C ALA A 366 -31.15 9.20 24.02
N THR A 367 -31.07 8.30 23.05
CA THR A 367 -30.51 6.96 23.24
C THR A 367 -29.69 6.58 22.03
N ILE A 368 -28.42 6.28 22.24
CA ILE A 368 -27.52 5.70 21.22
C ILE A 368 -27.63 4.19 21.36
N LEU A 369 -28.13 3.52 20.32
CA LEU A 369 -28.25 2.07 20.31
C LEU A 369 -26.90 1.43 19.98
N MET A 370 -26.71 0.18 20.40
CA MET A 370 -25.56 -0.62 20.00
C MET A 370 -25.53 -0.75 18.47
N GLY A 371 -24.32 -0.78 17.90
CA GLY A 371 -24.16 -0.96 16.46
C GLY A 371 -24.83 -2.25 15.98
N GLU A 372 -25.49 -2.19 14.83
CA GLU A 372 -26.01 -3.37 14.13
C GLU A 372 -25.20 -3.63 12.86
N THR A 373 -25.28 -4.85 12.35
CA THR A 373 -24.70 -5.20 11.04
C THR A 373 -25.80 -5.28 9.99
N TRP A 374 -25.66 -4.49 8.93
CA TRP A 374 -26.58 -4.48 7.80
C TRP A 374 -25.89 -5.02 6.55
N LYS A 375 -26.70 -5.57 5.62
CA LYS A 375 -26.19 -6.00 4.31
C LYS A 375 -26.25 -4.84 3.31
N ASP A 376 -25.09 -4.35 2.89
CA ASP A 376 -24.97 -3.38 1.82
C ASP A 376 -25.00 -4.08 0.46
N ALA A 377 -26.10 -3.88 -0.28
CA ALA A 377 -26.25 -4.40 -1.64
C ALA A 377 -25.35 -3.68 -2.67
N MET A 378 -24.63 -2.63 -2.26
CA MET A 378 -23.82 -1.77 -3.10
C MET A 378 -22.32 -2.05 -2.98
N ALA A 379 -21.93 -2.99 -2.13
CA ALA A 379 -20.59 -3.52 -2.11
C ALA A 379 -20.32 -4.45 -3.33
N PRO A 380 -19.07 -4.55 -3.79
CA PRO A 380 -17.92 -3.73 -3.37
C PRO A 380 -17.91 -2.36 -4.06
N THR A 381 -17.61 -1.30 -3.29
CA THR A 381 -17.33 0.06 -3.79
C THR A 381 -16.02 0.55 -3.19
N VAL A 382 -15.17 1.22 -3.96
CA VAL A 382 -13.92 1.79 -3.47
C VAL A 382 -14.24 2.93 -2.51
N VAL A 383 -13.64 2.88 -1.32
CA VAL A 383 -13.88 3.87 -0.27
C VAL A 383 -13.18 5.19 -0.57
N SER A 384 -13.76 6.30 -0.09
CA SER A 384 -13.28 7.67 -0.40
C SER A 384 -11.82 7.88 -0.01
N PHE A 385 -11.41 7.46 1.19
CA PHE A 385 -10.04 7.66 1.65
C PHE A 385 -9.01 6.88 0.82
N SER A 386 -9.38 5.79 0.14
CA SER A 386 -8.40 5.01 -0.61
C SER A 386 -7.74 5.92 -1.65
N SER A 387 -6.42 5.97 -1.70
CA SER A 387 -5.71 6.81 -2.66
C SER A 387 -6.04 6.44 -4.11
N ARG A 388 -5.89 7.41 -5.03
CA ARG A 388 -6.15 7.29 -6.47
C ARG A 388 -4.88 7.44 -7.29
N GLY A 389 -4.85 6.75 -8.42
CA GLY A 389 -3.89 7.06 -9.48
C GLY A 389 -4.22 8.37 -10.20
N PRO A 390 -3.54 8.65 -11.33
CA PRO A 390 -2.44 7.90 -11.93
C PRO A 390 -1.18 7.87 -11.08
N SER A 391 -0.22 7.04 -11.49
CA SER A 391 1.14 7.10 -10.94
C SER A 391 1.79 8.46 -11.29
N PRO A 392 2.34 9.18 -10.30
CA PRO A 392 2.99 10.48 -10.53
C PRO A 392 4.31 10.40 -11.30
N VAL A 393 5.03 9.27 -11.22
CA VAL A 393 6.33 9.08 -11.89
C VAL A 393 6.15 8.47 -13.28
N SER A 394 5.37 7.39 -13.38
CA SER A 394 5.10 6.70 -14.66
C SER A 394 3.60 6.66 -15.00
N PRO A 395 3.04 7.71 -15.63
CA PRO A 395 1.61 7.81 -15.96
C PRO A 395 1.05 6.67 -16.83
N ASP A 396 1.91 6.08 -17.66
CA ASP A 396 1.53 4.98 -18.55
C ASP A 396 1.45 3.60 -17.85
N ILE A 397 1.72 3.56 -16.53
CA ILE A 397 1.47 2.39 -15.69
C ILE A 397 0.27 2.68 -14.79
N LEU A 398 -0.82 1.94 -15.03
CA LEU A 398 -2.06 2.09 -14.26
C LEU A 398 -1.83 1.73 -12.78
N LYS A 399 -2.27 2.62 -11.89
CA LYS A 399 -2.32 2.39 -10.44
C LYS A 399 -3.64 2.90 -9.84
N PRO A 400 -4.17 2.28 -8.77
CA PRO A 400 -3.70 1.04 -8.14
C PRO A 400 -3.86 -0.17 -9.08
N ASP A 401 -3.31 -1.32 -8.71
CA ASP A 401 -3.36 -2.52 -9.56
C ASP A 401 -4.66 -3.30 -9.39
N ILE A 402 -5.16 -3.35 -8.15
CA ILE A 402 -6.31 -4.16 -7.72
C ILE A 402 -7.00 -3.53 -6.51
N ALA A 403 -8.29 -3.78 -6.31
CA ALA A 403 -9.03 -3.46 -5.09
C ALA A 403 -9.31 -4.72 -4.26
N ALA A 404 -9.27 -4.58 -2.93
CA ALA A 404 -9.59 -5.67 -2.00
C ALA A 404 -10.32 -5.15 -0.74
N PRO A 405 -10.97 -6.04 0.03
CA PRO A 405 -11.67 -5.68 1.26
C PRO A 405 -10.77 -4.92 2.24
N GLY A 406 -11.09 -3.66 2.50
CA GLY A 406 -10.29 -2.78 3.37
C GLY A 406 -11.11 -1.94 4.34
N VAL A 407 -12.40 -2.20 4.45
CA VAL A 407 -13.33 -1.44 5.27
C VAL A 407 -13.97 -2.36 6.31
N ASP A 408 -14.01 -1.88 7.55
CA ASP A 408 -14.70 -2.52 8.66
C ASP A 408 -14.26 -3.98 8.86
N ILE A 409 -12.95 -4.21 8.74
CA ILE A 409 -12.34 -5.54 8.82
C ILE A 409 -12.12 -5.92 10.28
N LEU A 410 -12.73 -7.03 10.68
CA LEU A 410 -12.53 -7.65 11.98
C LEU A 410 -11.27 -8.53 11.91
N ALA A 411 -10.27 -8.23 12.72
CA ALA A 411 -9.08 -9.08 12.86
C ALA A 411 -8.50 -9.00 14.27
N GLY A 412 -7.47 -9.79 14.54
CA GLY A 412 -6.79 -9.84 15.83
C GLY A 412 -6.21 -8.47 16.22
N TRP A 413 -6.20 -8.17 17.51
CA TRP A 413 -5.75 -6.90 18.05
C TRP A 413 -4.85 -7.12 19.26
N SER A 414 -3.89 -6.22 19.46
CA SER A 414 -3.04 -6.28 20.65
C SER A 414 -3.85 -5.89 21.89
N PRO A 415 -3.85 -6.69 22.97
CA PRO A 415 -4.53 -6.33 24.21
C PRO A 415 -3.86 -5.14 24.93
N LEU A 416 -2.66 -4.74 24.49
CA LEU A 416 -1.97 -3.54 24.94
C LEU A 416 -2.39 -2.29 24.17
N ALA A 417 -3.00 -2.48 23.00
CA ALA A 417 -3.34 -1.40 22.09
C ALA A 417 -4.73 -0.84 22.37
N PRO A 418 -4.90 0.49 22.35
CA PRO A 418 -6.20 1.12 22.51
C PRO A 418 -7.13 0.72 21.34
N PRO A 419 -8.36 0.24 21.59
CA PRO A 419 -9.26 -0.26 20.55
C PRO A 419 -10.10 0.83 19.86
N SER A 420 -9.92 2.09 20.23
CA SER A 420 -10.63 3.24 19.64
C SER A 420 -9.66 4.29 19.11
N ILE A 421 -10.19 5.31 18.44
CA ILE A 421 -9.41 6.46 17.99
C ILE A 421 -8.77 7.24 19.16
N TYR A 422 -9.23 7.01 20.39
CA TYR A 422 -8.68 7.64 21.58
C TYR A 422 -7.51 6.83 22.14
N TYR A 423 -6.31 7.40 22.09
CA TYR A 423 -5.07 6.72 22.48
C TYR A 423 -4.98 6.34 23.98
N ARG A 424 -5.81 6.94 24.86
CA ARG A 424 -5.88 6.56 26.28
C ARG A 424 -7.05 5.64 26.62
N ASP A 425 -7.68 5.04 25.61
CA ASP A 425 -8.70 4.02 25.83
C ASP A 425 -8.07 2.80 26.50
N SER A 426 -8.48 2.54 27.74
CA SER A 426 -7.93 1.48 28.58
C SER A 426 -8.58 0.11 28.37
N ARG A 427 -9.59 0.02 27.48
CA ARG A 427 -10.22 -1.26 27.16
C ARG A 427 -9.21 -2.18 26.49
N SER A 428 -9.14 -3.41 26.97
CA SER A 428 -8.27 -4.45 26.40
C SER A 428 -9.11 -5.43 25.60
N LEU A 429 -8.87 -5.53 24.29
CA LEU A 429 -9.61 -6.38 23.37
C LEU A 429 -8.66 -7.22 22.51
N TYR A 430 -9.09 -8.43 22.16
CA TYR A 430 -8.33 -9.36 21.32
C TYR A 430 -8.65 -9.25 19.84
N PHE A 431 -9.74 -8.56 19.50
CA PHE A 431 -10.17 -8.30 18.14
C PHE A 431 -10.57 -6.83 18.03
N ASN A 432 -10.39 -6.27 16.84
CA ASN A 432 -10.80 -4.90 16.54
C ASN A 432 -11.31 -4.80 15.10
N VAL A 433 -12.15 -3.80 14.86
CA VAL A 433 -12.69 -3.46 13.55
C VAL A 433 -12.06 -2.15 13.10
N ILE A 434 -11.23 -2.20 12.07
CA ILE A 434 -10.59 -1.01 11.49
C ILE A 434 -10.66 -1.01 9.97
N SER A 435 -10.42 0.17 9.39
CA SER A 435 -10.46 0.44 7.97
C SER A 435 -9.14 1.01 7.47
N GLY A 436 -8.84 0.80 6.19
CA GLY A 436 -7.63 1.31 5.54
C GLY A 436 -7.21 0.46 4.35
N THR A 437 -6.42 1.05 3.45
CA THR A 437 -5.67 0.25 2.45
C THR A 437 -4.69 -0.70 3.11
N SER A 438 -4.30 -0.45 4.36
CA SER A 438 -3.60 -1.41 5.23
C SER A 438 -4.37 -2.71 5.49
N MET A 439 -5.69 -2.71 5.44
CA MET A 439 -6.49 -3.92 5.65
C MET A 439 -6.71 -4.64 4.30
N ALA A 440 -6.73 -3.90 3.19
CA ALA A 440 -6.83 -4.47 1.84
C ALA A 440 -5.53 -5.18 1.42
N CYS A 441 -4.37 -4.58 1.72
CA CYS A 441 -3.04 -5.13 1.44
C CYS A 441 -2.85 -6.59 1.92
N PRO A 442 -3.14 -6.97 3.18
CA PRO A 442 -2.98 -8.34 3.66
C PRO A 442 -3.95 -9.34 2.99
N HIS A 443 -5.14 -8.92 2.52
CA HIS A 443 -6.01 -9.79 1.71
C HIS A 443 -5.38 -10.12 0.35
N ALA A 444 -4.78 -9.12 -0.30
CA ALA A 444 -4.06 -9.34 -1.56
C ALA A 444 -2.76 -10.14 -1.35
N SER A 445 -2.07 -9.89 -0.24
CA SER A 445 -0.87 -10.65 0.16
C SER A 445 -1.20 -12.13 0.42
N ALA A 446 -2.32 -12.42 1.09
CA ALA A 446 -2.80 -13.77 1.29
C ALA A 446 -3.16 -14.45 -0.04
N THR A 447 -3.79 -13.71 -0.96
CA THR A 447 -4.09 -14.22 -2.31
C THR A 447 -2.82 -14.52 -3.09
N ALA A 448 -1.81 -13.65 -3.03
CA ALA A 448 -0.50 -13.91 -3.64
C ALA A 448 0.19 -15.13 -3.05
N ALA A 449 0.16 -15.29 -1.72
CA ALA A 449 0.72 -16.47 -1.05
C ALA A 449 -0.03 -17.76 -1.40
N TYR A 450 -1.35 -17.67 -1.60
CA TYR A 450 -2.21 -18.77 -2.04
C TYR A 450 -1.87 -19.20 -3.48
N VAL A 451 -1.72 -18.25 -4.40
CA VAL A 451 -1.28 -18.52 -5.78
C VAL A 451 0.14 -19.08 -5.80
N LYS A 452 1.08 -18.50 -5.04
CA LYS A 452 2.46 -19.01 -4.93
C LYS A 452 2.52 -20.43 -4.39
N ALA A 453 1.64 -20.79 -3.44
CA ALA A 453 1.56 -22.16 -2.92
C ALA A 453 1.14 -23.17 -4.00
N ALA A 454 0.21 -22.78 -4.87
CA ALA A 454 -0.25 -23.60 -5.98
C ALA A 454 0.73 -23.62 -7.16
N HIS A 455 1.48 -22.53 -7.35
CA HIS A 455 2.44 -22.33 -8.43
C HIS A 455 3.81 -21.88 -7.90
N PRO A 456 4.60 -22.77 -7.29
CA PRO A 456 5.87 -22.41 -6.63
C PRO A 456 6.90 -21.79 -7.56
N ASP A 457 6.88 -22.14 -8.85
CA ASP A 457 7.85 -21.67 -9.84
C ASP A 457 7.47 -20.34 -10.49
N TRP A 458 6.27 -19.79 -10.20
CA TRP A 458 5.84 -18.54 -10.78
C TRP A 458 6.63 -17.35 -10.25
N SER A 459 6.95 -16.44 -11.17
CA SER A 459 7.55 -15.15 -10.86
C SER A 459 6.57 -14.24 -10.09
N PRO A 460 7.07 -13.22 -9.39
CA PRO A 460 6.21 -12.17 -8.82
C PRO A 460 5.27 -11.52 -9.83
N ALA A 461 5.74 -11.32 -11.07
CA ALA A 461 4.96 -10.70 -12.14
C ALA A 461 3.83 -11.63 -12.63
N ALA A 462 4.08 -12.93 -12.77
CA ALA A 462 3.07 -13.91 -13.13
C ALA A 462 1.96 -14.02 -12.06
N ILE A 463 2.33 -14.03 -10.77
CA ILE A 463 1.36 -14.03 -9.66
C ILE A 463 0.51 -12.76 -9.66
N LYS A 464 1.16 -11.59 -9.78
CA LYS A 464 0.47 -10.30 -9.89
C LYS A 464 -0.46 -10.28 -11.11
N SER A 465 0.00 -10.80 -12.25
CA SER A 465 -0.80 -10.90 -13.46
C SER A 465 -2.05 -11.76 -13.23
N ALA A 466 -1.91 -12.94 -12.64
CA ALA A 466 -3.03 -13.84 -12.39
C ALA A 466 -4.10 -13.17 -11.50
N ILE A 467 -3.68 -12.43 -10.47
CA ILE A 467 -4.58 -11.67 -9.59
C ILE A 467 -5.30 -10.55 -10.35
N MET A 468 -4.58 -9.79 -11.18
CA MET A 468 -5.13 -8.67 -11.94
C MET A 468 -6.11 -9.13 -13.02
N THR A 469 -5.74 -10.13 -13.82
CA THR A 469 -6.50 -10.52 -15.02
C THR A 469 -7.78 -11.30 -14.72
N THR A 470 -7.91 -11.83 -13.51
CA THR A 470 -9.04 -12.64 -13.04
C THR A 470 -9.97 -11.89 -12.08
N ALA A 471 -9.67 -10.62 -11.81
CA ALA A 471 -10.44 -9.76 -10.93
C ALA A 471 -11.91 -9.60 -11.39
N TYR A 472 -12.82 -9.51 -10.42
CA TYR A 472 -14.21 -9.12 -10.68
C TYR A 472 -14.27 -7.68 -11.14
N ILE A 473 -15.04 -7.43 -12.20
CA ILE A 473 -15.21 -6.09 -12.76
C ILE A 473 -16.03 -5.24 -11.78
N MET A 474 -15.48 -4.09 -11.38
CA MET A 474 -16.17 -3.11 -10.54
C MET A 474 -17.15 -2.28 -11.38
N ASP A 475 -18.24 -1.80 -10.78
CA ASP A 475 -19.22 -0.95 -11.49
C ASP A 475 -18.65 0.46 -11.73
N PRO A 476 -18.37 0.87 -12.98
CA PRO A 476 -17.79 2.18 -13.27
C PRO A 476 -18.75 3.32 -12.92
N ARG A 477 -20.07 3.08 -12.87
CA ARG A 477 -21.06 4.12 -12.53
C ARG A 477 -20.98 4.56 -11.07
N ARG A 478 -20.26 3.81 -10.24
CA ARG A 478 -20.04 4.11 -8.81
C ARG A 478 -18.70 4.79 -8.55
N HIS A 479 -17.86 4.96 -9.57
CA HIS A 479 -16.49 5.45 -9.42
C HIS A 479 -16.16 6.44 -10.54
N ASN A 480 -16.13 7.73 -10.21
CA ASN A 480 -15.79 8.77 -11.20
C ASN A 480 -14.35 8.61 -11.73
N ASP A 481 -13.44 8.09 -10.90
CA ASP A 481 -12.02 7.88 -11.26
C ASP A 481 -11.78 6.57 -12.03
N LEU A 482 -12.82 5.75 -12.21
CA LEU A 482 -12.77 4.47 -12.93
C LEU A 482 -11.61 3.59 -12.45
N GLU A 483 -10.78 3.08 -13.35
CA GLU A 483 -9.62 2.25 -13.04
C GLU A 483 -8.56 2.94 -12.16
N PHE A 484 -8.52 4.28 -12.09
CA PHE A 484 -7.63 4.96 -11.12
C PHE A 484 -8.12 4.83 -9.67
N ALA A 485 -9.33 4.30 -9.45
CA ALA A 485 -9.82 3.90 -8.14
C ALA A 485 -9.57 2.42 -7.81
N TYR A 486 -9.88 1.50 -8.73
CA TYR A 486 -9.89 0.06 -8.44
C TYR A 486 -8.91 -0.78 -9.26
N GLY A 487 -8.14 -0.17 -10.16
CA GLY A 487 -7.24 -0.89 -11.06
C GLY A 487 -7.97 -1.90 -11.93
N SER A 488 -7.58 -3.17 -11.82
CA SER A 488 -8.19 -4.25 -12.62
C SER A 488 -9.59 -4.66 -12.13
N GLY A 489 -9.94 -4.33 -10.88
CA GLY A 489 -11.21 -4.65 -10.27
C GLY A 489 -11.08 -5.20 -8.84
N HIS A 490 -12.11 -5.88 -8.36
CA HIS A 490 -12.11 -6.52 -7.05
C HIS A 490 -11.43 -7.89 -7.11
N ILE A 491 -10.55 -8.17 -6.17
CA ILE A 491 -9.77 -9.39 -6.10
C ILE A 491 -10.64 -10.67 -6.11
N ASN A 492 -10.19 -11.70 -6.84
CA ASN A 492 -10.86 -13.00 -6.97
C ASN A 492 -9.85 -14.15 -6.77
N PRO A 493 -9.65 -14.64 -5.53
CA PRO A 493 -8.59 -15.61 -5.25
C PRO A 493 -8.76 -16.95 -5.96
N ALA A 494 -9.99 -17.44 -6.09
CA ALA A 494 -10.23 -18.75 -6.73
C ALA A 494 -9.88 -18.74 -8.22
N ALA A 495 -10.26 -17.68 -8.95
CA ALA A 495 -9.93 -17.58 -10.37
C ALA A 495 -8.43 -17.32 -10.59
N ALA A 496 -7.74 -16.65 -9.66
CA ALA A 496 -6.31 -16.39 -9.76
C ALA A 496 -5.43 -17.66 -9.70
N LEU A 497 -5.97 -18.80 -9.25
CA LEU A 497 -5.25 -20.08 -9.30
C LEU A 497 -5.11 -20.63 -10.72
N ASP A 498 -6.04 -20.32 -11.61
CA ASP A 498 -6.01 -20.81 -12.99
C ASP A 498 -6.43 -19.69 -13.95
N PRO A 499 -5.51 -18.73 -14.21
CA PRO A 499 -5.82 -17.57 -15.03
C PRO A 499 -5.84 -17.88 -16.54
N GLY A 500 -5.36 -19.06 -16.97
CA GLY A 500 -5.14 -19.42 -18.37
C GLY A 500 -3.93 -18.71 -19.01
N LEU A 501 -3.86 -17.38 -18.97
CA LEU A 501 -2.72 -16.59 -19.48
C LEU A 501 -2.18 -15.65 -18.41
N VAL A 502 -0.85 -15.46 -18.41
CA VAL A 502 -0.16 -14.46 -17.58
C VAL A 502 0.74 -13.54 -18.41
N PHE A 503 0.86 -12.30 -17.95
CA PHE A 503 1.82 -11.32 -18.44
C PHE A 503 3.06 -11.39 -17.54
N ASP A 504 4.06 -12.15 -17.97
CA ASP A 504 5.29 -12.31 -17.20
C ASP A 504 6.30 -11.19 -17.54
N VAL A 505 7.11 -10.82 -16.55
CA VAL A 505 8.10 -9.73 -16.63
C VAL A 505 9.36 -10.17 -15.89
N SER A 506 10.50 -10.07 -16.56
CA SER A 506 11.80 -10.37 -15.95
C SER A 506 12.41 -9.14 -15.26
N ALA A 507 13.41 -9.34 -14.41
CA ALA A 507 14.20 -8.23 -13.84
C ALA A 507 14.83 -7.35 -14.94
N THR A 508 15.25 -7.95 -16.06
CA THR A 508 15.82 -7.24 -17.21
C THR A 508 14.80 -6.31 -17.88
N ASP A 509 13.52 -6.69 -17.91
CA ASP A 509 12.46 -5.83 -18.45
C ASP A 509 12.21 -4.60 -17.59
N TYR A 510 12.25 -4.74 -16.26
CA TYR A 510 12.19 -3.59 -15.34
C TYR A 510 13.41 -2.68 -15.48
N ILE A 511 14.60 -3.24 -15.70
CA ILE A 511 15.82 -2.49 -15.99
C ILE A 511 15.69 -1.69 -17.29
N ASN A 512 15.20 -2.32 -18.36
CA ASN A 512 14.94 -1.66 -19.63
C ASN A 512 13.89 -0.56 -19.50
N PHE A 513 12.85 -0.80 -18.69
CA PHE A 513 11.87 0.21 -18.32
C PHE A 513 12.53 1.42 -17.65
N LEU A 514 13.36 1.22 -16.62
CA LEU A 514 14.09 2.30 -15.95
C LEU A 514 14.99 3.05 -16.94
N CYS A 515 15.74 2.36 -17.79
CA CYS A 515 16.54 3.00 -18.83
C CYS A 515 15.72 3.92 -19.75
N LYS A 516 14.52 3.49 -20.16
CA LYS A 516 13.61 4.29 -20.99
C LYS A 516 13.02 5.50 -20.25
N GLN A 517 12.87 5.42 -18.93
CA GLN A 517 12.44 6.55 -18.10
C GLN A 517 13.55 7.60 -17.88
N GLY A 518 14.78 7.35 -18.37
CA GLY A 518 15.89 8.31 -18.30
C GLY A 518 16.86 8.07 -17.13
N TYR A 519 16.71 6.97 -16.39
CA TYR A 519 17.69 6.59 -15.37
C TYR A 519 19.02 6.22 -16.03
N ASN A 520 20.11 6.81 -15.55
CA ASN A 520 21.44 6.61 -16.12
C ASN A 520 22.03 5.23 -15.71
N THR A 521 22.99 4.73 -16.49
CA THR A 521 23.62 3.41 -16.23
C THR A 521 24.37 3.36 -14.90
N THR A 522 24.96 4.47 -14.43
CA THR A 522 25.69 4.52 -13.17
C THR A 522 24.74 4.30 -11.98
N THR A 523 23.65 5.08 -11.90
CA THR A 523 22.59 4.94 -10.90
C THR A 523 21.93 3.57 -10.99
N LEU A 524 21.68 3.08 -12.20
CA LEU A 524 21.05 1.78 -12.40
C LEU A 524 21.93 0.61 -11.93
N ARG A 525 23.22 0.57 -12.31
CA ARG A 525 24.17 -0.43 -11.81
C ARG A 525 24.31 -0.39 -10.31
N LEU A 526 24.18 0.80 -9.76
CA LEU A 526 24.28 1.01 -8.34
C LEU A 526 23.00 0.64 -7.59
N VAL A 527 21.86 0.42 -8.25
CA VAL A 527 20.63 -0.14 -7.64
C VAL A 527 20.45 -1.61 -7.96
N THR A 528 20.69 -1.99 -9.20
CA THR A 528 20.68 -3.39 -9.64
C THR A 528 21.86 -4.19 -9.11
N GLY A 529 22.98 -3.54 -8.75
CA GLY A 529 24.31 -4.07 -8.38
C GLY A 529 24.89 -5.19 -9.24
N ASP A 530 24.35 -5.36 -10.43
CA ASP A 530 24.96 -6.14 -11.48
C ASP A 530 25.56 -5.20 -12.53
N ASN A 531 26.21 -5.76 -13.54
CA ASN A 531 26.81 -4.98 -14.62
C ASN A 531 25.77 -4.48 -15.65
N SER A 532 24.49 -4.34 -15.27
CA SER A 532 23.44 -3.87 -16.16
C SER A 532 23.82 -2.57 -16.85
N THR A 533 23.45 -2.45 -18.11
CA THR A 533 23.71 -1.28 -18.93
C THR A 533 22.47 -0.90 -19.69
N CYS A 534 22.19 0.39 -19.76
CA CYS A 534 21.21 0.89 -20.70
C CYS A 534 21.83 0.82 -22.09
N THR A 535 21.52 -0.24 -22.83
CA THR A 535 21.98 -0.43 -24.22
C THR A 535 21.29 0.54 -25.18
N ASN A 536 20.10 1.00 -24.82
CA ASN A 536 19.36 2.06 -25.51
C ASN A 536 18.88 3.09 -24.49
N THR A 537 19.38 4.32 -24.61
CA THR A 537 19.00 5.47 -23.76
C THR A 537 18.01 6.41 -24.46
N THR A 538 17.47 6.01 -25.61
CA THR A 538 16.37 6.74 -26.24
C THR A 538 15.21 6.77 -25.26
N LEU A 539 14.87 7.97 -24.79
CA LEU A 539 13.73 8.16 -23.91
C LEU A 539 12.49 7.58 -24.56
N GLY A 540 11.81 6.73 -23.82
CA GLY A 540 10.65 5.98 -24.28
C GLY A 540 9.55 6.03 -23.23
N ARG A 541 8.32 5.80 -23.70
CA ARG A 541 7.18 5.71 -22.79
C ARG A 541 7.21 4.42 -21.99
N ALA A 542 6.65 4.49 -20.79
CA ALA A 542 6.56 3.38 -19.84
C ALA A 542 5.64 2.24 -20.33
N TRP A 543 4.80 2.49 -21.34
CA TRP A 543 3.74 1.61 -21.83
C TRP A 543 4.18 0.27 -22.43
N ASP A 544 5.48 0.09 -22.72
CA ASP A 544 6.05 -1.10 -23.38
C ASP A 544 6.31 -2.23 -22.38
N LEU A 545 6.35 -1.91 -21.09
CA LEU A 545 6.44 -2.91 -20.04
C LEU A 545 5.30 -3.91 -20.22
N ASN A 546 5.60 -5.22 -20.14
CA ASN A 546 4.63 -6.29 -20.35
C ASN A 546 3.66 -6.42 -19.17
N TYR A 547 2.86 -5.37 -18.97
CA TYR A 547 2.04 -5.16 -17.80
C TYR A 547 0.59 -5.61 -18.04
N PRO A 548 -0.12 -6.18 -17.04
CA PRO A 548 -1.49 -6.70 -17.20
C PRO A 548 -2.58 -5.63 -17.46
N SER A 549 -2.20 -4.36 -17.56
CA SER A 549 -3.09 -3.24 -17.87
C SER A 549 -2.43 -2.30 -18.88
N LEU A 550 -3.27 -1.45 -19.47
CA LEU A 550 -2.86 -0.46 -20.47
C LEU A 550 -3.32 0.92 -19.99
N SER A 551 -2.39 1.87 -19.90
CA SER A 551 -2.67 3.27 -19.59
C SER A 551 -2.02 4.14 -20.66
N LEU A 552 -2.79 5.06 -21.23
CA LEU A 552 -2.35 6.00 -22.24
C LEU A 552 -2.60 7.42 -21.74
N TYR A 553 -1.53 8.10 -21.35
CA TYR A 553 -1.57 9.55 -21.15
C TYR A 553 -1.43 10.29 -22.50
N VAL A 554 -2.25 11.31 -22.75
CA VAL A 554 -2.20 12.13 -23.97
C VAL A 554 -2.23 13.58 -23.58
N GLU A 555 -1.28 14.38 -24.06
CA GLU A 555 -1.34 15.82 -23.80
C GLU A 555 -2.47 16.50 -24.59
N ASP A 556 -3.02 17.58 -24.05
CA ASP A 556 -4.08 18.33 -24.71
C ASP A 556 -3.63 18.81 -26.11
N GLY A 557 -4.47 18.53 -27.11
CA GLY A 557 -4.20 18.86 -28.51
C GLY A 557 -3.37 17.82 -29.27
N GLN A 558 -2.81 16.80 -28.61
CA GLN A 558 -2.15 15.69 -29.30
C GLN A 558 -3.18 14.69 -29.88
N GLN A 559 -2.76 13.98 -30.94
CA GLN A 559 -3.54 12.88 -31.49
C GLN A 559 -3.56 11.72 -30.50
N ILE A 560 -4.76 11.24 -30.15
CA ILE A 560 -4.92 10.08 -29.28
C ILE A 560 -4.53 8.81 -30.05
N MET A 561 -3.26 8.42 -29.92
CA MET A 561 -2.70 7.22 -30.54
C MET A 561 -1.64 6.59 -29.64
N GLY A 562 -1.72 5.28 -29.44
CA GLY A 562 -0.73 4.51 -28.71
C GLY A 562 -0.66 3.08 -29.24
N THR A 563 0.55 2.53 -29.34
CA THR A 563 0.77 1.14 -29.75
C THR A 563 1.41 0.41 -28.58
N PHE A 564 0.73 -0.61 -28.08
CA PHE A 564 1.19 -1.41 -26.94
C PHE A 564 1.61 -2.79 -27.42
N THR A 565 2.82 -3.20 -27.07
CA THR A 565 3.27 -4.59 -27.30
C THR A 565 3.11 -5.38 -26.00
N ARG A 566 2.51 -6.56 -26.09
CA ARG A 566 2.32 -7.48 -24.95
C ARG A 566 2.65 -8.90 -25.35
N THR A 567 3.26 -9.63 -24.42
CA THR A 567 3.52 -11.07 -24.52
C THR A 567 2.72 -11.75 -23.44
N VAL A 568 1.87 -12.71 -23.84
CA VAL A 568 1.09 -13.51 -22.91
C VAL A 568 1.59 -14.95 -22.94
N THR A 569 1.80 -15.52 -21.76
CA THR A 569 2.28 -16.89 -21.60
C THR A 569 1.12 -17.78 -21.18
N ASN A 570 0.92 -18.89 -21.90
CA ASN A 570 -0.01 -19.94 -21.50
C ASN A 570 0.56 -20.69 -20.28
N VAL A 571 -0.22 -20.75 -19.20
CA VAL A 571 0.21 -21.44 -17.97
C VAL A 571 -0.03 -22.95 -18.01
N ALA A 572 -0.84 -23.44 -18.96
CA ALA A 572 -1.06 -24.87 -19.14
C ALA A 572 0.14 -25.54 -19.83
N VAL A 573 0.82 -26.43 -19.11
CA VAL A 573 2.03 -27.10 -19.58
C VAL A 573 1.69 -28.17 -20.62
N GLY A 574 2.32 -28.08 -21.80
CA GLY A 574 2.19 -29.10 -22.85
C GLY A 574 0.89 -29.03 -23.66
N GLU A 575 0.05 -28.02 -23.42
CA GLU A 575 -1.22 -27.84 -24.12
C GLU A 575 -1.18 -26.66 -25.08
N THR A 576 -1.84 -26.81 -26.24
CA THR A 576 -2.11 -25.71 -27.16
C THR A 576 -3.54 -25.23 -26.95
N GLN A 577 -3.70 -23.96 -26.58
CA GLN A 577 -5.01 -23.33 -26.36
C GLN A 577 -5.23 -22.18 -27.35
N SER A 578 -6.49 -21.97 -27.73
CA SER A 578 -6.89 -20.90 -28.66
C SER A 578 -7.79 -19.90 -27.95
N PHE A 579 -7.41 -18.62 -28.00
CA PHE A 579 -8.16 -17.54 -27.37
C PHE A 579 -8.77 -16.61 -28.41
N THR A 580 -10.02 -16.24 -28.22
CA THR A 580 -10.69 -15.14 -28.93
C THR A 580 -10.45 -13.84 -28.18
N VAL A 581 -9.95 -12.82 -28.89
CA VAL A 581 -9.71 -11.48 -28.33
C VAL A 581 -10.92 -10.59 -28.56
N LYS A 582 -11.42 -9.97 -27.50
CA LYS A 582 -12.49 -8.97 -27.56
C LYS A 582 -12.01 -7.66 -26.96
N VAL A 583 -12.22 -6.56 -27.68
CA VAL A 583 -12.00 -5.20 -27.19
C VAL A 583 -13.36 -4.59 -26.84
N THR A 584 -13.45 -3.96 -25.67
CA THR A 584 -14.67 -3.30 -25.18
C THR A 584 -14.33 -1.91 -24.67
N GLY A 585 -15.24 -0.96 -24.84
CA GLY A 585 -15.09 0.41 -24.38
C GLY A 585 -15.93 1.35 -25.25
N PRO A 586 -16.17 2.59 -24.80
CA PRO A 586 -16.77 3.60 -25.65
C PRO A 586 -15.78 4.00 -26.77
N ALA A 587 -16.26 4.73 -27.77
CA ALA A 587 -15.36 5.37 -28.73
C ALA A 587 -14.40 6.30 -27.98
N ILE A 588 -13.11 6.17 -28.25
CA ILE A 588 -12.09 7.02 -27.66
C ILE A 588 -12.37 8.46 -28.11
N SER A 589 -12.58 9.35 -27.15
CA SER A 589 -12.86 10.77 -27.36
C SER A 589 -12.05 11.60 -26.37
N GLN A 590 -11.96 12.91 -26.59
CA GLN A 590 -11.31 13.83 -25.64
C GLN A 590 -12.20 14.02 -24.40
N GLN A 591 -12.22 13.00 -23.55
CA GLN A 591 -12.78 13.04 -22.20
C GLN A 591 -11.66 12.90 -21.17
N PRO A 592 -11.87 13.42 -19.94
CA PRO A 592 -10.87 13.35 -18.87
C PRO A 592 -10.31 11.94 -18.66
N ILE A 593 -11.19 10.94 -18.62
CA ILE A 593 -10.84 9.53 -18.48
C ILE A 593 -11.78 8.70 -19.35
N THR A 594 -11.22 7.87 -20.23
CA THR A 594 -11.96 6.87 -21.01
C THR A 594 -11.50 5.47 -20.60
N SER A 595 -12.45 4.62 -20.21
CA SER A 595 -12.20 3.24 -19.79
C SER A 595 -12.68 2.22 -20.82
N GLY A 596 -11.84 1.21 -21.06
CA GLY A 596 -12.13 0.04 -21.85
C GLY A 596 -11.41 -1.20 -21.30
N ALA A 597 -11.44 -2.28 -22.06
CA ALA A 597 -10.71 -3.49 -21.74
C ALA A 597 -10.43 -4.34 -22.98
N ILE A 598 -9.36 -5.11 -22.90
CA ILE A 598 -9.06 -6.22 -23.80
C ILE A 598 -9.30 -7.51 -23.03
N THR A 599 -9.98 -8.48 -23.62
CA THR A 599 -10.27 -9.77 -22.98
C THR A 599 -9.97 -10.93 -23.91
N TRP A 600 -9.16 -11.88 -23.45
CA TRP A 600 -8.90 -13.16 -24.11
C TRP A 600 -9.83 -14.22 -23.51
N ARG A 601 -10.52 -14.99 -24.35
CA ARG A 601 -11.46 -16.06 -23.94
C ARG A 601 -11.25 -17.32 -24.73
N ASP A 602 -11.21 -18.47 -24.07
CA ASP A 602 -11.14 -19.81 -24.67
C ASP A 602 -12.39 -20.68 -24.36
N GLY A 603 -13.34 -20.14 -23.59
CA GLY A 603 -14.56 -20.82 -23.15
C GLY A 603 -14.55 -21.19 -21.66
N THR A 604 -13.37 -21.32 -21.05
CA THR A 604 -13.18 -21.62 -19.62
C THR A 604 -12.57 -20.43 -18.89
N HIS A 605 -11.56 -19.82 -19.48
CA HIS A 605 -10.81 -18.69 -18.95
C HIS A 605 -11.28 -17.37 -19.58
N ALA A 606 -11.14 -16.30 -18.80
CA ALA A 606 -11.38 -14.93 -19.24
C ALA A 606 -10.28 -14.03 -18.68
N VAL A 607 -9.23 -13.82 -19.47
CA VAL A 607 -8.08 -12.98 -19.10
C VAL A 607 -8.46 -11.55 -19.47
N ARG A 608 -8.68 -10.66 -18.50
CA ARG A 608 -9.07 -9.27 -18.75
C ARG A 608 -7.96 -8.30 -18.41
N SER A 609 -7.63 -7.40 -19.33
CA SER A 609 -6.74 -6.26 -19.09
C SER A 609 -7.50 -4.95 -19.28
N PRO A 610 -7.59 -4.08 -18.25
CA PRO A 610 -8.19 -2.77 -18.41
C PRO A 610 -7.34 -1.87 -19.32
N LEU A 611 -8.00 -1.01 -20.08
CA LEU A 611 -7.40 0.02 -20.92
C LEU A 611 -7.95 1.38 -20.48
N VAL A 612 -7.07 2.30 -20.13
CA VAL A 612 -7.43 3.67 -19.74
C VAL A 612 -6.74 4.65 -20.66
N VAL A 613 -7.48 5.62 -21.17
CA VAL A 613 -6.96 6.74 -21.96
C VAL A 613 -7.38 8.03 -21.27
N TYR A 614 -6.43 8.93 -21.02
CA TYR A 614 -6.70 10.16 -20.28
C TYR A 614 -5.75 11.29 -20.70
N ASN A 615 -6.20 12.53 -20.54
CA ASN A 615 -5.45 13.74 -20.93
C ASN A 615 -5.32 14.77 -19.81
N TYR A 616 -6.42 15.01 -19.11
CA TYR A 616 -6.52 15.92 -17.97
C TYR A 616 -7.32 15.22 -16.88
N ILE A 617 -6.82 15.25 -15.66
CA ILE A 617 -7.55 14.73 -14.51
C ILE A 617 -7.96 15.91 -13.63
N PRO A 618 -9.26 16.26 -13.60
CA PRO A 618 -9.77 17.33 -12.75
C PRO A 618 -9.36 17.12 -11.30
N GLY A 619 -8.79 18.14 -10.66
CA GLY A 619 -8.31 18.08 -9.27
C GLY A 619 -6.84 17.68 -9.11
N ALA A 620 -6.19 17.16 -10.16
CA ALA A 620 -4.74 16.96 -10.12
C ALA A 620 -4.01 18.33 -10.19
N PRO A 621 -2.90 18.52 -9.44
CA PRO A 621 -2.13 19.75 -9.52
C PRO A 621 -1.66 20.00 -10.95
N TYR A 622 -1.87 21.22 -11.48
CA TYR A 622 -1.56 21.61 -12.87
C TYR A 622 -0.08 21.40 -13.27
N THR A 623 0.81 21.15 -12.31
CA THR A 623 2.23 20.92 -12.48
C THR A 623 2.60 19.46 -12.24
N LEU A 624 1.98 18.50 -12.94
CA LEU A 624 2.45 17.11 -12.92
C LEU A 624 3.72 16.90 -13.77
N TYR A 625 4.02 17.83 -14.70
CA TYR A 625 5.13 17.67 -15.67
C TYR A 625 5.89 18.97 -16.02
N SER A 626 5.72 20.07 -15.28
CA SER A 626 6.51 21.29 -15.52
C SER A 626 7.85 21.25 -14.79
N GLU A 627 8.95 21.51 -15.49
CA GLU A 627 10.37 21.41 -15.07
C GLU A 627 10.82 22.23 -13.83
N ASP A 628 9.90 22.86 -13.10
CA ASP A 628 10.23 23.89 -12.12
C ASP A 628 9.70 23.54 -10.71
N SER A 629 10.35 22.56 -10.06
CA SER A 629 10.30 22.45 -8.59
C SER A 629 11.73 22.31 -8.06
N THR A 630 12.37 23.46 -7.95
CA THR A 630 13.69 23.64 -7.36
C THR A 630 13.62 23.60 -5.83
N SER A 631 14.27 22.60 -5.20
CA SER A 631 14.83 22.79 -3.85
C SER A 631 16.12 21.98 -3.61
N MET A 632 17.23 22.63 -3.98
CA MET A 632 18.63 22.45 -3.53
C MET A 632 19.49 21.30 -4.10
N PRO A 633 20.83 21.49 -4.19
CA PRO A 633 21.52 21.54 -5.48
C PRO A 633 22.15 20.21 -5.89
N GLU A 634 21.63 19.59 -6.94
CA GLU A 634 22.37 18.57 -7.68
C GLU A 634 23.05 19.17 -8.92
N LYS A 635 24.25 18.66 -9.17
CA LYS A 635 25.22 19.05 -10.21
C LYS A 635 24.53 19.46 -11.53
N LYS A 636 24.63 20.76 -11.82
CA LYS A 636 24.53 21.41 -13.15
C LYS A 636 23.95 20.52 -14.27
N ARG A 637 22.64 20.65 -14.51
CA ARG A 637 22.05 20.43 -15.83
C ARG A 637 22.67 21.44 -16.80
N VAL A 638 23.64 21.01 -17.61
CA VAL A 638 24.03 21.75 -18.82
C VAL A 638 23.26 21.13 -19.97
N LEU A 639 22.12 21.72 -20.30
CA LEU A 639 21.46 21.52 -21.59
C LEU A 639 21.82 22.71 -22.49
N ASN A 640 22.88 22.54 -23.27
CA ASN A 640 23.07 23.31 -24.50
C ASN A 640 22.38 22.55 -25.63
N GLY A 641 21.35 23.14 -26.25
CA GLY A 641 20.67 22.48 -27.36
C GLY A 641 19.46 23.22 -27.91
N LEU A 642 19.71 24.40 -28.51
CA LEU A 642 19.00 24.94 -29.68
C LEU A 642 17.46 24.81 -29.73
N TYR A 643 16.76 25.91 -29.43
CA TYR A 643 15.68 26.35 -30.33
C TYR A 643 15.74 27.86 -30.52
N LYS A 644 15.89 28.27 -31.77
CA LYS A 644 15.86 29.66 -32.22
C LYS A 644 14.42 30.15 -32.14
N ASP A 645 14.18 31.16 -31.30
CA ASP A 645 12.95 31.93 -31.39
C ASP A 645 13.15 33.07 -32.40
N HIS A 646 12.34 33.06 -33.45
CA HIS A 646 12.29 34.10 -34.46
C HIS A 646 10.94 34.82 -34.33
N ARG A 647 11.05 36.12 -34.03
CA ARG A 647 10.12 37.24 -34.31
C ARG A 647 9.25 37.75 -33.15
N SER A 648 9.84 38.75 -32.48
CA SER A 648 9.47 40.17 -32.56
C SER A 648 8.04 40.61 -32.23
N GLY A 649 7.90 41.46 -31.21
CA GLY A 649 6.68 42.21 -30.94
C GLY A 649 6.69 43.22 -29.78
N ILE A 650 7.78 43.96 -29.59
CA ILE A 650 7.83 45.42 -29.29
C ILE A 650 6.69 46.08 -28.44
N ILE A 651 7.13 46.63 -27.30
CA ILE A 651 6.81 47.96 -26.66
C ILE A 651 5.79 48.05 -25.49
N ARG A 652 6.42 48.19 -24.30
CA ARG A 652 6.39 49.26 -23.25
C ARG A 652 5.11 49.66 -22.49
N HIS A 653 5.32 49.64 -21.16
CA HIS A 653 5.00 50.63 -20.11
C HIS A 653 3.59 51.24 -20.04
N SER A 654 2.91 50.92 -18.94
CA SER A 654 2.83 51.80 -17.75
C SER A 654 2.91 50.93 -16.50
#